data_AF-A0A8T3PKE6-F1
#
_entry.id   AF-A0A8T3PKE6-F1
#
_cell.length_a   1.000
_cell.length_b   1.000
_cell.length_c   1.000
_cell.angle_alpha   90.00
_cell.angle_beta   90.00
_cell.angle_gamma   90.00
#
_symmetry.space_group_name_H-M   'P 1'
#
loop_
_entity.id
_entity.type
_entity.pdbx_description
1 polymer ?
#
loop_
_entity_poly.entity_id
_entity_poly.type
_entity_poly.pdbx_seq_one_letter_code
_entity_poly.pdbx_strand_id
1 'polypeptide(L)'
;MNKIRSENAKAGSSNWTITKASSVLTNGFAEIEGFTVPASVSPGDALAVFVSTQALSFRAEVYRMGYYDGVGARLLASFDSIPGKAQAGPVANPRGDVCCKWDESLSFTVPDDWVSGCYLIKLIAVGGSANGKQSYASFVVRSLFDEPIDFVVHRATATDAAYNGRLGGNMYELKQGRTNAVSLDRPEQVAHGAGRLLLHEYPMIRWLEREGFSLAYISSADLHQSASPLFKAHGFLSIGHDEYWSYEMRENVEAAMGHGVSVGFFGANACYWQVRFENTTLGAARIVVCYKPIWGVGADPEVPDPEVPLDPQYTTTTWRDPILGRPEQQFIGVMYYNWASGSSQPFIAANTWSWPYKGAGSQDGEQIPGLIGYEVDRIFSNNETWQELGPDQVASPPIYTISGLVPLEETLILGRSPFEGVVPNPGLPKPLTADTVLTIRPSLARAFAAGTVDWGQGLLDAAGGNALVGMGVVSTPGFEHKTIVSLTRNVLHNFTVGPLGVFAVELSGVRKVYTERWGAPSAVLPWRPHTGRALAGNFLQAAPRATIALLSNPGAARRRIAFLELQRGDVLATICQERDEPHLLNGWHDDEDIVLAGDFLARGHDQLLFINNDGAPPNIGRLTIIDYFRGLPDQAYYEAWGDSPLLNGWCDQGDVILAGDFMGLGYAQVLFINQDATPPNVGRLAIIDYSSGTPLQAYVERWGDNPLLDGWHDPGNIILAGDFLDRGNDQLLFINQDGAPPNVGRVTIIDYSSGAPEQALLELGGASALLNGWHDDGDVVVAGDFLDKGYDQLLLINNDGTPPNIGRLMIVDFSAGSPQPIVMETWGTNSELNGWSLADITLVGKFAAGGDQVAFLPS
;
A
#
# COMPACT_ATOMS: atom_id res chain seq x y z
N MET A 1 -2.96 9.00 -24.37
CA MET A 1 -4.02 10.02 -24.17
C MET A 1 -5.19 9.26 -23.57
N ASN A 2 -5.60 9.57 -22.33
CA ASN A 2 -6.62 8.81 -21.59
C ASN A 2 -7.99 8.85 -22.33
N LYS A 3 -8.51 7.69 -22.75
CA LYS A 3 -9.80 7.60 -23.48
C LYS A 3 -11.01 7.99 -22.63
N ILE A 4 -11.02 7.68 -21.33
CA ILE A 4 -12.11 8.07 -20.40
C ILE A 4 -12.24 9.59 -20.32
N ARG A 5 -11.13 10.33 -20.18
CA ARG A 5 -11.14 11.80 -20.20
C ARG A 5 -11.67 12.35 -21.52
N SER A 6 -11.20 11.78 -22.64
CA SER A 6 -11.61 12.19 -23.98
C SER A 6 -13.09 11.93 -24.22
N GLU A 7 -13.62 10.83 -23.69
CA GLU A 7 -15.04 10.50 -23.75
C GLU A 7 -15.88 11.45 -22.89
N ASN A 8 -15.45 11.75 -21.66
CA ASN A 8 -16.17 12.67 -20.77
C ASN A 8 -16.16 14.13 -21.24
N ALA A 9 -15.25 14.51 -22.13
CA ALA A 9 -15.26 15.81 -22.79
C ALA A 9 -16.35 15.94 -23.88
N LYS A 10 -16.97 14.82 -24.30
CA LYS A 10 -18.10 14.83 -25.24
C LYS A 10 -19.39 15.25 -24.52
N ALA A 11 -20.33 15.83 -25.28
CA ALA A 11 -21.61 16.24 -24.73
C ALA A 11 -22.40 15.05 -24.15
N GLY A 12 -22.79 15.16 -22.88
CA GLY A 12 -23.72 14.22 -22.25
C GLY A 12 -25.17 14.45 -22.68
N SER A 13 -26.06 13.54 -22.28
CA SER A 13 -27.51 13.65 -22.49
C SER A 13 -28.23 13.22 -21.22
N SER A 14 -29.12 14.05 -20.66
CA SER A 14 -29.89 13.69 -19.44
C SER A 14 -31.06 12.74 -19.71
N ASN A 15 -31.34 12.43 -20.99
CA ASN A 15 -32.44 11.56 -21.41
C ASN A 15 -32.26 10.10 -21.00
N TRP A 16 -31.09 9.70 -20.48
CA TRP A 16 -30.91 8.37 -19.90
C TRP A 16 -31.93 8.13 -18.77
N THR A 17 -32.21 9.13 -17.93
CA THR A 17 -33.11 9.02 -16.78
C THR A 17 -34.51 8.52 -17.12
N ILE A 18 -35.06 7.61 -16.32
CA ILE A 18 -36.44 7.10 -16.49
C ILE A 18 -37.43 8.09 -15.90
N THR A 19 -38.40 8.51 -16.71
CA THR A 19 -39.50 9.42 -16.34
C THR A 19 -40.86 8.73 -16.33
N LYS A 20 -40.96 7.55 -16.96
CA LYS A 20 -42.18 6.74 -17.01
C LYS A 20 -41.84 5.27 -16.78
N ALA A 21 -41.54 4.92 -15.54
CA ALA A 21 -41.15 3.56 -15.16
C ALA A 21 -42.20 2.52 -15.60
N SER A 22 -41.70 1.45 -16.20
CA SER A 22 -42.42 0.20 -16.50
C SER A 22 -42.93 -0.42 -15.21
N SER A 23 -44.18 -0.84 -15.20
CA SER A 23 -44.82 -1.49 -14.05
C SER A 23 -44.97 -2.99 -14.30
N VAL A 24 -44.92 -3.78 -13.22
CA VAL A 24 -45.20 -5.22 -13.28
C VAL A 24 -46.71 -5.43 -13.49
N LEU A 25 -47.04 -6.20 -14.52
CA LEU A 25 -48.38 -6.61 -14.91
C LEU A 25 -48.85 -7.82 -14.09
N THR A 26 -50.16 -8.08 -14.12
CA THR A 26 -50.79 -9.19 -13.40
C THR A 26 -50.32 -10.58 -13.84
N ASN A 27 -49.77 -10.71 -15.05
CA ASN A 27 -49.17 -11.95 -15.56
C ASN A 27 -47.71 -12.14 -15.14
N GLY A 28 -47.18 -11.26 -14.28
CA GLY A 28 -45.81 -11.30 -13.78
C GLY A 28 -44.77 -10.70 -14.72
N PHE A 29 -45.10 -10.31 -15.95
CA PHE A 29 -44.21 -9.56 -16.86
C PHE A 29 -44.25 -8.07 -16.57
N ALA A 30 -43.24 -7.31 -16.99
CA ALA A 30 -43.32 -5.86 -16.99
C ALA A 30 -43.94 -5.34 -18.30
N GLU A 31 -44.40 -4.09 -18.31
CA GLU A 31 -44.92 -3.44 -19.54
C GLU A 31 -43.87 -3.44 -20.66
N ILE A 32 -42.60 -3.25 -20.28
CA ILE A 32 -41.41 -3.47 -21.11
C ILE A 32 -40.22 -3.81 -20.19
N GLU A 33 -39.42 -4.81 -20.57
CA GLU A 33 -38.22 -5.25 -19.86
C GLU A 33 -37.31 -6.07 -20.80
N GLY A 34 -36.02 -6.16 -20.47
CA GLY A 34 -35.09 -6.93 -21.27
C GLY A 34 -33.76 -7.18 -20.60
N PHE A 35 -32.91 -7.94 -21.28
CA PHE A 35 -31.54 -8.24 -20.89
C PHE A 35 -30.64 -8.37 -22.13
N THR A 36 -29.34 -8.44 -21.89
CA THR A 36 -28.30 -8.48 -22.93
C THR A 36 -27.55 -9.80 -22.94
N VAL A 37 -27.06 -10.17 -24.12
CA VAL A 37 -26.17 -11.32 -24.33
C VAL A 37 -25.06 -10.91 -25.31
N PRO A 38 -23.77 -11.03 -24.94
CA PRO A 38 -23.27 -11.32 -23.60
C PRO A 38 -23.52 -10.17 -22.60
N ALA A 39 -23.30 -10.40 -21.30
CA ALA A 39 -23.40 -9.34 -20.27
C ALA A 39 -22.20 -8.37 -20.30
N SER A 40 -21.12 -8.76 -20.98
CA SER A 40 -19.91 -7.98 -21.22
C SER A 40 -19.38 -8.31 -22.61
N VAL A 41 -18.98 -7.29 -23.38
CA VAL A 41 -18.67 -7.38 -24.80
C VAL A 41 -17.44 -6.55 -25.14
N SER A 42 -16.62 -6.99 -26.10
CA SER A 42 -15.52 -6.15 -26.61
C SER A 42 -16.00 -5.24 -27.74
N PRO A 43 -15.37 -4.08 -27.97
CA PRO A 43 -15.51 -3.34 -29.21
C PRO A 43 -15.25 -4.26 -30.42
N GLY A 44 -16.08 -4.15 -31.45
CA GLY A 44 -16.06 -5.00 -32.64
C GLY A 44 -16.92 -6.26 -32.56
N ASP A 45 -17.34 -6.69 -31.36
CA ASP A 45 -18.17 -7.88 -31.17
C ASP A 45 -19.68 -7.56 -31.22
N ALA A 46 -20.50 -8.58 -31.46
CA ALA A 46 -21.95 -8.46 -31.50
C ALA A 46 -22.58 -8.49 -30.09
N LEU A 47 -23.55 -7.61 -29.85
CA LEU A 47 -24.40 -7.62 -28.67
C LEU A 47 -25.85 -7.89 -29.11
N ALA A 48 -26.50 -8.87 -28.48
CA ALA A 48 -27.91 -9.18 -28.65
C ALA A 48 -28.72 -8.66 -27.46
N VAL A 49 -29.94 -8.17 -27.75
CA VAL A 49 -30.88 -7.62 -26.79
C VAL A 49 -32.19 -8.40 -26.89
N PHE A 50 -32.64 -8.91 -25.75
CA PHE A 50 -33.84 -9.72 -25.61
C PHE A 50 -34.88 -8.91 -24.85
N VAL A 51 -36.01 -8.60 -25.50
CA VAL A 51 -37.05 -7.72 -24.94
C VAL A 51 -38.40 -8.43 -24.96
N SER A 52 -39.14 -8.27 -23.87
CA SER A 52 -40.56 -8.62 -23.79
C SER A 52 -41.39 -7.36 -23.59
N THR A 53 -42.40 -7.17 -24.42
CA THR A 53 -43.38 -6.09 -24.27
C THR A 53 -44.71 -6.44 -24.94
N GLN A 54 -45.79 -5.88 -24.41
CA GLN A 54 -47.13 -5.93 -25.03
C GLN A 54 -47.36 -4.79 -26.04
N ALA A 55 -46.43 -3.83 -26.14
CA ALA A 55 -46.49 -2.76 -27.12
C ALA A 55 -46.24 -3.30 -28.54
N LEU A 56 -46.77 -2.61 -29.56
CA LEU A 56 -46.61 -3.00 -30.97
C LEU A 56 -45.16 -2.85 -31.44
N SER A 57 -44.45 -1.89 -30.87
CA SER A 57 -43.03 -1.64 -31.14
C SER A 57 -42.38 -1.01 -29.91
N PHE A 58 -41.06 -0.92 -29.91
CA PHE A 58 -40.32 -0.15 -28.93
C PHE A 58 -39.13 0.55 -29.57
N ARG A 59 -38.58 1.51 -28.84
CA ARG A 59 -37.31 2.17 -29.13
C ARG A 59 -36.26 1.71 -28.13
N ALA A 60 -35.02 1.55 -28.58
CA ALA A 60 -33.87 1.31 -27.72
C ALA A 60 -32.86 2.45 -27.87
N GLU A 61 -32.45 3.05 -26.76
CA GLU A 61 -31.42 4.10 -26.72
C GLU A 61 -30.23 3.58 -25.88
N VAL A 62 -29.03 3.57 -26.46
CA VAL A 62 -27.83 3.07 -25.77
C VAL A 62 -27.05 4.23 -25.17
N TYR A 63 -26.81 4.17 -23.87
CA TYR A 63 -26.10 5.17 -23.09
C TYR A 63 -24.83 4.59 -22.47
N ARG A 64 -23.70 5.26 -22.66
CA ARG A 64 -22.49 5.01 -21.84
C ARG A 64 -22.62 5.83 -20.56
N MET A 65 -22.59 5.16 -19.41
CA MET A 65 -22.64 5.82 -18.10
C MET A 65 -21.29 6.43 -17.75
N GLY A 66 -21.27 7.55 -17.02
CA GLY A 66 -20.03 8.27 -16.70
C GLY A 66 -20.27 9.63 -16.04
N TYR A 67 -19.32 10.56 -16.17
CA TYR A 67 -19.44 11.90 -15.58
C TYR A 67 -20.14 12.91 -16.51
N TYR A 68 -19.58 13.13 -17.70
CA TYR A 68 -20.07 14.05 -18.75
C TYR A 68 -20.50 15.43 -18.24
N ASP A 69 -19.59 16.16 -17.58
CA ASP A 69 -19.84 17.49 -16.99
C ASP A 69 -21.06 17.49 -16.04
N GLY A 70 -21.22 16.39 -15.32
CA GLY A 70 -22.31 16.19 -14.39
C GLY A 70 -23.62 15.66 -15.00
N VAL A 71 -23.71 15.44 -16.32
CA VAL A 71 -24.95 14.95 -16.96
C VAL A 71 -25.18 13.45 -16.72
N GLY A 72 -24.11 12.67 -16.55
CA GLY A 72 -24.19 11.27 -16.09
C GLY A 72 -24.19 10.18 -17.15
N ALA A 73 -24.51 10.50 -18.40
CA ALA A 73 -24.36 9.57 -19.51
C ALA A 73 -24.25 10.29 -20.84
N ARG A 74 -23.78 9.58 -21.87
CA ARG A 74 -23.85 10.01 -23.27
C ARG A 74 -24.66 9.03 -24.09
N LEU A 75 -25.56 9.56 -24.91
CA LEU A 75 -26.30 8.78 -25.90
C LEU A 75 -25.35 8.40 -27.05
N LEU A 76 -25.22 7.11 -27.33
CA LEU A 76 -24.35 6.59 -28.38
C LEU A 76 -25.10 6.10 -29.61
N ALA A 77 -26.24 5.45 -29.39
CA ALA A 77 -27.03 4.87 -30.46
C ALA A 77 -28.53 4.96 -30.13
N SER A 78 -29.35 4.95 -31.18
CA SER A 78 -30.80 4.86 -31.09
C SER A 78 -31.30 3.92 -32.17
N PHE A 79 -32.21 3.04 -31.79
CA PHE A 79 -32.88 2.10 -32.67
C PHE A 79 -34.38 2.32 -32.51
N ASP A 80 -35.02 2.77 -33.58
CA ASP A 80 -36.43 3.11 -33.60
C ASP A 80 -37.25 1.97 -34.22
N SER A 81 -38.54 1.90 -33.84
CA SER A 81 -39.53 1.02 -34.48
C SER A 81 -39.15 -0.48 -34.46
N ILE A 82 -38.48 -0.96 -33.41
CA ILE A 82 -38.21 -2.38 -33.23
C ILE A 82 -39.54 -3.09 -32.95
N PRO A 83 -39.90 -4.17 -33.67
CA PRO A 83 -41.13 -4.91 -33.43
C PRO A 83 -41.23 -5.39 -31.98
N GLY A 84 -42.33 -5.07 -31.31
CA GLY A 84 -42.60 -5.53 -29.95
C GLY A 84 -43.12 -6.96 -29.97
N LYS A 85 -42.66 -7.78 -29.02
CA LYS A 85 -43.06 -9.17 -28.89
C LYS A 85 -43.34 -9.51 -27.43
N ALA A 86 -44.52 -10.07 -27.17
CA ALA A 86 -44.80 -10.74 -25.93
C ALA A 86 -44.04 -12.07 -25.92
N GLN A 87 -43.00 -12.16 -25.11
CA GLN A 87 -42.16 -13.35 -25.03
C GLN A 87 -42.81 -14.41 -24.13
N ALA A 88 -42.43 -15.67 -24.33
CA ALA A 88 -42.93 -16.77 -23.51
C ALA A 88 -42.49 -16.63 -22.05
N GLY A 89 -43.34 -17.13 -21.14
CA GLY A 89 -43.02 -17.28 -19.72
C GLY A 89 -41.71 -18.06 -19.52
N PRO A 90 -40.90 -17.71 -18.52
CA PRO A 90 -39.74 -18.51 -18.16
C PRO A 90 -40.14 -19.94 -17.79
N VAL A 91 -39.27 -20.90 -18.10
CA VAL A 91 -39.40 -22.28 -17.64
C VAL A 91 -38.32 -22.51 -16.60
N ALA A 92 -38.71 -22.85 -15.37
CA ALA A 92 -37.76 -23.20 -14.32
C ALA A 92 -37.03 -24.49 -14.68
N ASN A 93 -35.72 -24.49 -14.49
CA ASN A 93 -34.89 -25.68 -14.56
C ASN A 93 -35.09 -26.55 -13.30
N PRO A 94 -34.64 -27.83 -13.29
CA PRO A 94 -34.80 -28.71 -12.13
C PRO A 94 -34.18 -28.19 -10.82
N ARG A 95 -33.19 -27.29 -10.88
CA ARG A 95 -32.58 -26.62 -9.71
C ARG A 95 -33.32 -25.35 -9.26
N GLY A 96 -34.44 -25.03 -9.90
CA GLY A 96 -35.27 -23.85 -9.62
C GLY A 96 -34.83 -22.57 -10.34
N ASP A 97 -33.65 -22.56 -10.97
CA ASP A 97 -33.17 -21.41 -11.74
C ASP A 97 -33.99 -21.17 -13.01
N VAL A 98 -34.14 -19.91 -13.39
CA VAL A 98 -34.93 -19.47 -14.54
C VAL A 98 -34.01 -18.88 -15.60
N CYS A 99 -34.02 -19.48 -16.80
CA CYS A 99 -33.47 -18.90 -18.02
C CYS A 99 -34.60 -18.53 -18.97
N CYS A 100 -34.66 -17.27 -19.41
CA CYS A 100 -35.63 -16.83 -20.41
C CYS A 100 -35.23 -17.37 -21.78
N LYS A 101 -36.07 -18.21 -22.38
CA LYS A 101 -35.91 -18.70 -23.76
C LYS A 101 -36.56 -17.73 -24.75
N TRP A 102 -36.23 -16.45 -24.61
CA TRP A 102 -36.79 -15.39 -25.44
C TRP A 102 -36.09 -15.36 -26.79
N ASP A 103 -36.83 -14.97 -27.83
CA ASP A 103 -36.21 -14.69 -29.12
C ASP A 103 -35.53 -13.32 -29.10
N GLU A 104 -34.39 -13.23 -29.78
CA GLU A 104 -33.67 -11.97 -29.96
C GLU A 104 -34.60 -10.90 -30.57
N SER A 105 -34.54 -9.68 -30.02
CA SER A 105 -35.34 -8.55 -30.50
C SER A 105 -34.52 -7.57 -31.34
N LEU A 106 -33.23 -7.44 -31.02
CA LEU A 106 -32.26 -6.58 -31.70
C LEU A 106 -30.85 -7.16 -31.51
N SER A 107 -30.02 -7.11 -32.54
CA SER A 107 -28.57 -7.25 -32.41
C SER A 107 -27.85 -6.14 -33.17
N PHE A 108 -26.72 -5.72 -32.64
CA PHE A 108 -25.81 -4.78 -33.29
C PHE A 108 -24.36 -5.08 -32.92
N THR A 109 -23.44 -4.73 -33.82
CA THR A 109 -22.00 -4.74 -33.53
C THR A 109 -21.64 -3.52 -32.71
N VAL A 110 -20.95 -3.71 -31.58
CA VAL A 110 -20.41 -2.62 -30.78
C VAL A 110 -19.31 -1.91 -31.59
N PRO A 111 -19.46 -0.62 -31.92
CA PRO A 111 -18.44 0.10 -32.69
C PRO A 111 -17.07 0.11 -32.00
N ASP A 112 -16.01 0.07 -32.80
CA ASP A 112 -14.61 0.02 -32.33
C ASP A 112 -14.20 1.23 -31.49
N ASP A 113 -14.90 2.36 -31.62
CA ASP A 113 -14.64 3.60 -30.90
C ASP A 113 -15.39 3.72 -29.56
N TRP A 114 -16.18 2.71 -29.19
CA TRP A 114 -16.85 2.69 -27.88
C TRP A 114 -15.84 2.45 -26.76
N VAL A 115 -15.78 3.39 -25.84
CA VAL A 115 -14.83 3.39 -24.71
C VAL A 115 -15.31 2.45 -23.61
N SER A 116 -14.39 1.74 -22.95
CA SER A 116 -14.75 0.86 -21.83
C SER A 116 -15.61 1.58 -20.78
N GLY A 117 -16.59 0.86 -20.22
CA GLY A 117 -17.57 1.45 -19.31
C GLY A 117 -18.75 0.53 -19.02
N CYS A 118 -19.60 0.98 -18.09
CA CYS A 118 -20.93 0.44 -17.89
C CYS A 118 -21.93 1.14 -18.81
N TYR A 119 -22.83 0.37 -19.42
CA TYR A 119 -23.78 0.85 -20.42
C TYR A 119 -25.21 0.48 -20.03
N LEU A 120 -26.14 1.38 -20.33
CA LEU A 120 -27.58 1.14 -20.20
C LEU A 120 -28.24 1.23 -21.58
N ILE A 121 -29.10 0.27 -21.88
CA ILE A 121 -30.05 0.32 -22.99
C ILE A 121 -31.40 0.72 -22.41
N LYS A 122 -31.81 1.97 -22.63
CA LYS A 122 -33.13 2.44 -22.27
C LYS A 122 -34.15 1.95 -23.29
N LEU A 123 -35.04 1.08 -22.84
CA LEU A 123 -36.14 0.52 -23.62
C LEU A 123 -37.38 1.40 -23.43
N ILE A 124 -38.03 1.79 -24.53
CA ILE A 124 -39.18 2.70 -24.51
C ILE A 124 -40.30 2.08 -25.34
N ALA A 125 -41.38 1.64 -24.70
CA ALA A 125 -42.53 1.04 -25.37
C ALA A 125 -43.28 2.07 -26.23
N VAL A 126 -43.73 1.67 -27.42
CA VAL A 126 -44.45 2.52 -28.38
C VAL A 126 -45.74 1.84 -28.83
N GLY A 127 -46.85 2.53 -28.58
CA GLY A 127 -48.21 2.06 -28.86
C GLY A 127 -48.80 1.17 -27.75
N GLY A 128 -50.11 0.94 -27.84
CA GLY A 128 -50.85 0.14 -26.85
C GLY A 128 -50.94 0.80 -25.47
N SER A 129 -51.32 0.00 -24.46
CA SER A 129 -51.46 0.45 -23.07
C SER A 129 -50.12 0.79 -22.40
N ALA A 130 -49.02 0.20 -22.87
CA ALA A 130 -47.66 0.44 -22.38
C ALA A 130 -46.98 1.66 -23.03
N ASN A 131 -47.69 2.44 -23.85
CA ASN A 131 -47.07 3.52 -24.62
C ASN A 131 -46.30 4.53 -23.74
N GLY A 132 -45.02 4.70 -24.03
CA GLY A 132 -44.09 5.57 -23.32
C GLY A 132 -43.53 5.00 -22.02
N LYS A 133 -43.82 3.74 -21.66
CA LYS A 133 -43.23 3.06 -20.50
C LYS A 133 -41.77 2.70 -20.76
N GLN A 134 -40.96 2.74 -19.71
CA GLN A 134 -39.51 2.70 -19.81
C GLN A 134 -38.89 1.72 -18.81
N SER A 135 -37.86 1.01 -19.26
CA SER A 135 -36.99 0.18 -18.43
C SER A 135 -35.57 0.19 -19.01
N TYR A 136 -34.63 -0.44 -18.30
CA TYR A 136 -33.27 -0.65 -18.77
C TYR A 136 -32.98 -2.13 -19.01
N ALA A 137 -31.96 -2.35 -19.85
CA ALA A 137 -31.06 -3.49 -19.74
C ALA A 137 -29.64 -2.94 -19.60
N SER A 138 -28.73 -3.66 -18.94
CA SER A 138 -27.34 -3.23 -18.75
C SER A 138 -26.34 -4.19 -19.41
N PHE A 139 -25.15 -3.67 -19.72
CA PHE A 139 -24.00 -4.48 -20.15
C PHE A 139 -22.70 -3.70 -19.91
N VAL A 140 -21.57 -4.38 -20.01
CA VAL A 140 -20.23 -3.80 -19.91
C VAL A 140 -19.56 -3.80 -21.29
N VAL A 141 -18.90 -2.70 -21.67
CA VAL A 141 -17.95 -2.70 -22.79
C VAL A 141 -16.54 -2.80 -22.23
N ARG A 142 -15.80 -3.82 -22.66
CA ARG A 142 -14.45 -4.12 -22.17
C ARG A 142 -13.42 -3.21 -22.82
N SER A 143 -12.29 -3.03 -22.14
CA SER A 143 -11.12 -2.39 -22.74
C SER A 143 -10.41 -3.34 -23.70
N LEU A 144 -9.86 -2.81 -24.78
CA LEU A 144 -8.91 -3.53 -25.63
C LEU A 144 -7.49 -3.55 -25.02
N PHE A 145 -7.28 -2.83 -23.91
CA PHE A 145 -5.99 -2.64 -23.24
C PHE A 145 -4.89 -2.16 -24.20
N ASP A 146 -5.25 -1.25 -25.10
CA ASP A 146 -4.39 -0.57 -26.07
C ASP A 146 -3.88 0.80 -25.56
N GLU A 147 -4.15 1.10 -24.28
CA GLU A 147 -3.58 2.22 -23.54
C GLU A 147 -3.24 1.80 -22.09
N PRO A 148 -2.35 2.53 -21.39
CA PRO A 148 -2.13 2.33 -19.95
C PRO A 148 -3.43 2.53 -19.17
N ILE A 149 -3.75 1.57 -18.30
CA ILE A 149 -4.94 1.60 -17.44
C ILE A 149 -4.48 1.84 -16.00
N ASP A 150 -5.09 2.82 -15.34
CA ASP A 150 -4.84 3.02 -13.90
C ASP A 150 -5.54 1.91 -13.12
N PHE A 151 -6.84 1.72 -13.40
CA PHE A 151 -7.66 0.77 -12.67
C PHE A 151 -8.56 -0.10 -13.53
N VAL A 152 -8.62 -1.38 -13.18
CA VAL A 152 -9.71 -2.28 -13.59
C VAL A 152 -10.84 -2.18 -12.55
N VAL A 153 -12.02 -1.76 -12.99
CA VAL A 153 -13.24 -1.67 -12.17
C VAL A 153 -14.12 -2.88 -12.43
N HIS A 154 -14.44 -3.63 -11.38
CA HIS A 154 -15.33 -4.79 -11.46
C HIS A 154 -16.79 -4.37 -11.29
N ARG A 155 -17.64 -4.76 -12.25
CA ARG A 155 -19.11 -4.73 -12.13
C ARG A 155 -19.58 -6.06 -11.56
N ALA A 156 -20.24 -6.02 -10.40
CA ALA A 156 -20.65 -7.19 -9.63
C ALA A 156 -21.87 -7.93 -10.24
N THR A 157 -21.72 -8.44 -11.47
CA THR A 157 -22.81 -9.11 -12.21
C THR A 157 -23.33 -10.36 -11.50
N ALA A 158 -22.46 -11.08 -10.77
CA ALA A 158 -22.85 -12.27 -10.03
C ALA A 158 -23.79 -11.92 -8.87
N THR A 159 -23.47 -10.84 -8.14
CA THR A 159 -24.28 -10.34 -7.04
C THR A 159 -25.63 -9.82 -7.53
N ASP A 160 -25.68 -9.12 -8.66
CA ASP A 160 -26.94 -8.73 -9.30
C ASP A 160 -27.82 -9.95 -9.58
N ALA A 161 -27.27 -10.99 -10.21
CA ALA A 161 -28.02 -12.20 -10.50
C ALA A 161 -28.52 -12.93 -9.23
N ALA A 162 -27.69 -12.97 -8.17
CA ALA A 162 -28.00 -13.62 -6.90
C ALA A 162 -29.17 -12.98 -6.15
N TYR A 163 -29.34 -11.67 -6.28
CA TYR A 163 -30.44 -10.92 -5.66
C TYR A 163 -31.64 -10.72 -6.57
N ASN A 164 -31.51 -10.98 -7.87
CA ASN A 164 -32.57 -10.76 -8.85
C ASN A 164 -33.73 -11.76 -8.67
N GLY A 165 -34.89 -11.28 -8.20
CA GLY A 165 -36.14 -12.06 -8.10
C GLY A 165 -37.05 -11.90 -9.32
N ARG A 166 -36.57 -11.29 -10.41
CA ARG A 166 -37.38 -11.07 -11.61
C ARG A 166 -37.67 -12.40 -12.30
N LEU A 167 -38.96 -12.66 -12.59
CA LEU A 167 -39.42 -13.80 -13.37
C LEU A 167 -39.06 -15.18 -12.77
N GLY A 168 -38.61 -15.26 -11.53
CA GLY A 168 -38.20 -16.49 -10.85
C GLY A 168 -37.69 -16.21 -9.43
N GLY A 169 -37.10 -17.22 -8.79
CA GLY A 169 -36.49 -17.04 -7.48
C GLY A 169 -35.16 -16.27 -7.51
N ASN A 170 -34.67 -15.95 -6.32
CA ASN A 170 -33.32 -15.45 -6.06
C ASN A 170 -32.62 -16.35 -5.02
N MET A 171 -31.39 -16.00 -4.61
CA MET A 171 -30.61 -16.80 -3.65
C MET A 171 -30.88 -16.45 -2.17
N TYR A 172 -31.85 -15.56 -1.87
CA TYR A 172 -32.10 -15.06 -0.50
C TYR A 172 -33.51 -15.31 0.03
N GLU A 173 -34.56 -15.03 -0.75
CA GLU A 173 -35.93 -14.95 -0.23
C GLU A 173 -36.55 -16.33 0.02
N LEU A 174 -36.65 -16.72 1.30
CA LEU A 174 -37.24 -17.99 1.75
C LEU A 174 -38.74 -18.14 1.44
N LYS A 175 -39.48 -17.02 1.34
CA LYS A 175 -40.94 -17.04 1.11
C LYS A 175 -41.34 -17.08 -0.37
N GLN A 176 -40.41 -16.83 -1.30
CA GLN A 176 -40.68 -16.74 -2.75
C GLN A 176 -39.96 -17.82 -3.58
N GLY A 177 -39.46 -18.88 -2.95
CA GLY A 177 -38.74 -19.95 -3.63
C GLY A 177 -37.28 -19.60 -3.83
N ARG A 178 -36.50 -19.69 -2.75
CA ARG A 178 -35.04 -19.62 -2.81
C ARG A 178 -34.52 -20.66 -3.81
N THR A 179 -33.52 -20.28 -4.60
CA THR A 179 -32.89 -21.15 -5.60
C THR A 179 -31.41 -21.29 -5.33
N ASN A 180 -30.83 -22.44 -5.66
CA ASN A 180 -29.39 -22.68 -5.57
C ASN A 180 -28.64 -22.28 -6.85
N ALA A 181 -29.36 -21.78 -7.85
CA ALA A 181 -28.79 -21.29 -9.08
C ALA A 181 -29.66 -20.13 -9.62
N VAL A 182 -29.03 -19.19 -10.30
CA VAL A 182 -29.69 -18.03 -10.92
C VAL A 182 -29.04 -17.75 -12.27
N SER A 183 -29.83 -17.30 -13.24
CA SER A 183 -29.34 -16.98 -14.58
C SER A 183 -29.18 -15.49 -14.80
N LEU A 184 -28.20 -15.12 -15.63
CA LEU A 184 -28.08 -13.81 -16.26
C LEU A 184 -28.97 -13.70 -17.53
N ASP A 185 -29.58 -14.79 -17.99
CA ASP A 185 -30.52 -14.83 -19.12
C ASP A 185 -31.95 -14.42 -18.72
N ARG A 186 -32.06 -13.29 -18.01
CA ARG A 186 -33.33 -12.70 -17.60
C ARG A 186 -33.20 -11.22 -17.28
N PRO A 187 -34.28 -10.43 -17.36
CA PRO A 187 -34.27 -9.02 -16.99
C PRO A 187 -33.95 -8.80 -15.50
N GLU A 188 -33.43 -7.62 -15.18
CA GLU A 188 -33.16 -7.20 -13.80
C GLU A 188 -34.39 -6.59 -13.12
N GLN A 189 -34.57 -6.85 -11.82
CA GLN A 189 -35.68 -6.30 -11.04
C GLN A 189 -35.41 -4.87 -10.54
N VAL A 190 -34.17 -4.62 -10.10
CA VAL A 190 -33.80 -3.43 -9.33
C VAL A 190 -33.49 -2.26 -10.26
N ALA A 191 -33.74 -1.04 -9.78
CA ALA A 191 -33.45 0.22 -10.48
C ALA A 191 -33.98 0.22 -11.93
N HIS A 192 -35.21 -0.24 -12.12
CA HIS A 192 -35.90 -0.29 -13.40
C HIS A 192 -35.21 -1.14 -14.47
N GLY A 193 -34.43 -2.15 -14.08
CA GLY A 193 -33.67 -3.02 -14.98
C GLY A 193 -32.19 -2.67 -15.13
N ALA A 194 -31.70 -1.67 -14.39
CA ALA A 194 -30.27 -1.36 -14.35
C ALA A 194 -29.48 -2.27 -13.37
N GLY A 195 -30.17 -3.10 -12.58
CA GLY A 195 -29.55 -3.88 -11.51
C GLY A 195 -29.05 -2.96 -10.39
N ARG A 196 -28.01 -3.38 -9.67
CA ARG A 196 -27.42 -2.56 -8.59
C ARG A 196 -26.40 -1.55 -9.09
N LEU A 197 -26.15 -1.49 -10.41
CA LEU A 197 -25.28 -0.47 -11.03
C LEU A 197 -25.66 0.93 -10.57
N LEU A 198 -26.92 1.34 -10.74
CA LEU A 198 -27.36 2.69 -10.35
C LEU A 198 -27.48 2.88 -8.83
N LEU A 199 -27.55 1.78 -8.07
CA LEU A 199 -27.76 1.80 -6.62
C LEU A 199 -26.44 1.95 -5.85
N HIS A 200 -25.43 1.14 -6.18
CA HIS A 200 -24.21 1.01 -5.39
C HIS A 200 -22.93 1.40 -6.15
N GLU A 201 -22.87 1.18 -7.47
CA GLU A 201 -21.62 1.31 -8.24
C GLU A 201 -21.48 2.69 -8.92
N TYR A 202 -22.58 3.20 -9.49
CA TYR A 202 -22.63 4.43 -10.28
C TYR A 202 -22.11 5.67 -9.53
N PRO A 203 -22.37 5.86 -8.21
CA PRO A 203 -21.80 6.98 -7.47
C PRO A 203 -20.27 7.06 -7.58
N MET A 204 -19.58 5.92 -7.41
CA MET A 204 -18.13 5.87 -7.48
C MET A 204 -17.63 5.89 -8.93
N ILE A 205 -18.29 5.21 -9.86
CA ILE A 205 -17.95 5.25 -11.31
C ILE A 205 -17.90 6.70 -11.80
N ARG A 206 -18.94 7.46 -11.48
CA ARG A 206 -19.05 8.86 -11.84
C ARG A 206 -17.92 9.70 -11.25
N TRP A 207 -17.58 9.46 -9.99
CA TRP A 207 -16.48 10.16 -9.32
C TRP A 207 -15.11 9.80 -9.93
N LEU A 208 -14.84 8.51 -10.16
CA LEU A 208 -13.60 8.04 -10.79
C LEU A 208 -13.38 8.67 -12.17
N GLU A 209 -14.43 8.72 -12.99
CA GLU A 209 -14.38 9.35 -14.31
C GLU A 209 -14.18 10.88 -14.23
N ARG A 210 -14.78 11.53 -13.22
CA ARG A 210 -14.59 12.97 -12.96
C ARG A 210 -13.16 13.30 -12.56
N GLU A 211 -12.54 12.48 -11.71
CA GLU A 211 -11.13 12.61 -11.33
C GLU A 211 -10.18 12.31 -12.52
N GLY A 212 -10.70 11.71 -13.58
CA GLY A 212 -9.98 11.51 -14.83
C GLY A 212 -8.96 10.37 -14.75
N PHE A 213 -9.24 9.32 -13.98
CA PHE A 213 -8.46 8.08 -14.04
C PHE A 213 -8.64 7.38 -15.39
N SER A 214 -7.63 6.61 -15.81
CA SER A 214 -7.73 5.69 -16.94
C SER A 214 -8.34 4.38 -16.46
N LEU A 215 -9.52 4.02 -16.97
CA LEU A 215 -10.35 2.95 -16.40
C LEU A 215 -10.67 1.88 -17.45
N ALA A 216 -10.56 0.62 -17.05
CA ALA A 216 -11.12 -0.51 -17.77
C ALA A 216 -12.22 -1.14 -16.91
N TYR A 217 -13.32 -1.56 -17.54
CA TYR A 217 -14.46 -2.17 -16.85
C TYR A 217 -14.59 -3.62 -17.27
N ILE A 218 -14.84 -4.50 -16.29
CA ILE A 218 -15.06 -5.93 -16.49
C ILE A 218 -16.27 -6.42 -15.71
N SER A 219 -16.90 -7.49 -16.19
CA SER A 219 -17.95 -8.21 -15.46
C SER A 219 -17.37 -9.28 -14.52
N SER A 220 -18.21 -9.86 -13.65
CA SER A 220 -17.81 -11.03 -12.86
C SER A 220 -17.46 -12.24 -13.74
N ALA A 221 -18.12 -12.40 -14.89
CA ALA A 221 -17.79 -13.46 -15.84
C ALA A 221 -16.41 -13.26 -16.48
N ASP A 222 -16.03 -12.01 -16.78
CA ASP A 222 -14.69 -11.69 -17.28
C ASP A 222 -13.62 -11.96 -16.21
N LEU A 223 -13.89 -11.55 -14.95
CA LEU A 223 -12.97 -11.78 -13.84
C LEU A 223 -12.82 -13.27 -13.51
N HIS A 224 -13.88 -14.06 -13.64
CA HIS A 224 -13.83 -15.52 -13.53
C HIS A 224 -12.96 -16.15 -14.64
N GLN A 225 -13.04 -15.63 -15.86
CA GLN A 225 -12.36 -16.22 -17.01
C GLN A 225 -10.86 -15.89 -17.10
N SER A 226 -10.41 -14.73 -16.60
CA SER A 226 -9.00 -14.33 -16.78
C SER A 226 -8.49 -13.30 -15.79
N ALA A 227 -7.29 -13.55 -15.26
CA ALA A 227 -6.48 -12.54 -14.57
C ALA A 227 -5.73 -11.57 -15.50
N SER A 228 -5.63 -11.86 -16.81
CA SER A 228 -4.78 -11.08 -17.75
C SER A 228 -5.08 -9.57 -17.74
N PRO A 229 -6.34 -9.12 -17.67
CA PRO A 229 -6.68 -7.70 -17.50
C PRO A 229 -6.02 -7.03 -16.29
N LEU A 230 -5.89 -7.74 -15.16
CA LEU A 230 -5.44 -7.18 -13.89
C LEU A 230 -3.95 -6.83 -13.93
N PHE A 231 -3.14 -7.66 -14.61
CA PHE A 231 -1.71 -7.41 -14.79
C PHE A 231 -1.39 -6.24 -15.73
N LYS A 232 -2.40 -5.65 -16.37
CA LYS A 232 -2.26 -4.48 -17.27
C LYS A 232 -2.69 -3.17 -16.62
N ALA A 233 -3.00 -3.19 -15.32
CA ALA A 233 -3.41 -2.03 -14.56
C ALA A 233 -2.60 -1.87 -13.27
N HIS A 234 -2.58 -0.67 -12.71
CA HIS A 234 -1.94 -0.40 -11.42
C HIS A 234 -2.76 -0.91 -10.23
N GLY A 235 -4.08 -0.99 -10.39
CA GLY A 235 -4.94 -1.58 -9.37
C GLY A 235 -6.25 -2.17 -9.86
N PHE A 236 -6.89 -2.94 -8.98
CA PHE A 236 -8.21 -3.52 -9.16
C PHE A 236 -9.19 -2.93 -8.13
N LEU A 237 -10.37 -2.50 -8.58
CA LEU A 237 -11.39 -1.89 -7.74
C LEU A 237 -12.66 -2.75 -7.72
N SER A 238 -13.02 -3.24 -6.53
CA SER A 238 -14.34 -3.76 -6.20
C SER A 238 -15.12 -2.63 -5.52
N ILE A 239 -16.32 -2.32 -6.03
CA ILE A 239 -17.08 -1.13 -5.63
C ILE A 239 -18.52 -1.51 -5.28
N GLY A 240 -19.12 -0.81 -4.31
CA GLY A 240 -20.52 -1.05 -3.94
C GLY A 240 -20.72 -2.34 -3.14
N HIS A 241 -21.62 -3.21 -3.59
CA HIS A 241 -21.99 -4.45 -2.89
C HIS A 241 -21.63 -5.69 -3.72
N ASP A 242 -20.42 -6.21 -3.51
CA ASP A 242 -19.78 -7.23 -4.36
C ASP A 242 -19.60 -8.57 -3.64
N GLU A 243 -20.73 -9.17 -3.26
CA GLU A 243 -20.79 -10.28 -2.29
C GLU A 243 -20.48 -11.68 -2.86
N TYR A 244 -20.77 -11.92 -4.15
CA TYR A 244 -20.73 -13.26 -4.77
C TYR A 244 -19.51 -13.45 -5.67
N TRP A 245 -18.58 -14.31 -5.25
CA TRP A 245 -17.28 -14.50 -5.92
C TRP A 245 -17.01 -15.95 -6.24
N SER A 246 -16.59 -16.26 -7.46
CA SER A 246 -16.11 -17.61 -7.77
C SER A 246 -14.69 -17.84 -7.26
N TYR A 247 -14.31 -19.11 -7.14
CA TYR A 247 -12.94 -19.50 -6.80
C TYR A 247 -11.93 -18.79 -7.72
N GLU A 248 -12.15 -18.88 -9.03
CA GLU A 248 -11.27 -18.29 -10.04
C GLU A 248 -11.21 -16.76 -9.96
N MET A 249 -12.32 -16.09 -9.64
CA MET A 249 -12.30 -14.64 -9.45
C MET A 249 -11.35 -14.23 -8.31
N ARG A 250 -11.44 -14.93 -7.16
CA ARG A 250 -10.57 -14.62 -6.01
C ARG A 250 -9.12 -14.98 -6.32
N GLU A 251 -8.86 -16.15 -6.89
CA GLU A 251 -7.50 -16.55 -7.31
C GLU A 251 -6.88 -15.53 -8.26
N ASN A 252 -7.64 -15.04 -9.24
CA ASN A 252 -7.14 -14.08 -10.22
C ASN A 252 -6.71 -12.76 -9.56
N VAL A 253 -7.48 -12.27 -8.57
CA VAL A 253 -7.14 -11.03 -7.84
C VAL A 253 -6.00 -11.26 -6.85
N GLU A 254 -5.99 -12.37 -6.11
CA GLU A 254 -4.89 -12.71 -5.19
C GLU A 254 -3.56 -12.91 -5.94
N ALA A 255 -3.59 -13.52 -7.14
CA ALA A 255 -2.43 -13.62 -8.01
C ALA A 255 -1.95 -12.24 -8.47
N ALA A 256 -2.85 -11.36 -8.88
CA ALA A 256 -2.50 -9.98 -9.25
C ALA A 256 -1.86 -9.23 -8.06
N MET A 257 -2.41 -9.37 -6.85
CA MET A 257 -1.83 -8.82 -5.63
C MET A 257 -0.45 -9.38 -5.34
N GLY A 258 -0.24 -10.68 -5.53
CA GLY A 258 1.08 -11.32 -5.41
C GLY A 258 2.14 -10.73 -6.35
N HIS A 259 1.70 -10.13 -7.47
CA HIS A 259 2.54 -9.40 -8.42
C HIS A 259 2.58 -7.87 -8.22
N GLY A 260 2.11 -7.37 -7.06
CA GLY A 260 2.20 -5.96 -6.70
C GLY A 260 1.04 -5.09 -7.18
N VAL A 261 -0.01 -5.67 -7.77
CA VAL A 261 -1.23 -4.93 -8.13
C VAL A 261 -1.99 -4.57 -6.87
N SER A 262 -2.26 -3.29 -6.64
CA SER A 262 -3.02 -2.84 -5.46
C SER A 262 -4.52 -3.07 -5.65
N VAL A 263 -5.24 -3.33 -4.56
CA VAL A 263 -6.69 -3.61 -4.57
C VAL A 263 -7.44 -2.64 -3.68
N GLY A 264 -8.59 -2.19 -4.15
CA GLY A 264 -9.48 -1.32 -3.39
C GLY A 264 -10.88 -1.89 -3.32
N PHE A 265 -11.37 -2.14 -2.11
CA PHE A 265 -12.73 -2.55 -1.81
C PHE A 265 -13.51 -1.35 -1.25
N PHE A 266 -14.25 -0.67 -2.11
CA PHE A 266 -15.04 0.51 -1.77
C PHE A 266 -16.49 0.11 -1.48
N GLY A 267 -16.63 -0.87 -0.60
CA GLY A 267 -17.85 -1.56 -0.24
C GLY A 267 -17.72 -2.26 1.12
N ALA A 268 -18.71 -3.08 1.43
CA ALA A 268 -18.68 -4.08 2.49
C ALA A 268 -19.38 -5.35 2.02
N ASN A 269 -19.25 -6.41 2.82
CA ASN A 269 -19.74 -7.75 2.51
C ASN A 269 -19.21 -8.24 1.16
N ALA A 270 -17.98 -7.83 0.81
CA ALA A 270 -17.35 -8.23 -0.43
C ALA A 270 -16.75 -9.62 -0.28
N CYS A 271 -16.86 -10.45 -1.33
CA CYS A 271 -16.31 -11.80 -1.34
C CYS A 271 -16.80 -12.66 -0.14
N TYR A 272 -18.09 -12.57 0.23
CA TYR A 272 -18.66 -13.33 1.33
C TYR A 272 -19.06 -14.76 0.91
N TRP A 273 -19.76 -14.90 -0.22
CA TRP A 273 -20.18 -16.20 -0.75
C TRP A 273 -19.26 -16.67 -1.87
N GLN A 274 -18.79 -17.92 -1.76
CA GLN A 274 -18.19 -18.63 -2.89
C GLN A 274 -19.30 -19.13 -3.85
N VAL A 275 -19.14 -18.83 -5.15
CA VAL A 275 -20.04 -19.30 -6.22
C VAL A 275 -19.32 -20.13 -7.28
N ARG A 276 -20.12 -20.81 -8.12
CA ARG A 276 -19.65 -21.40 -9.38
C ARG A 276 -20.39 -20.79 -10.57
N PHE A 277 -19.72 -20.77 -11.72
CA PHE A 277 -20.32 -20.38 -12.98
C PHE A 277 -20.60 -21.61 -13.86
N GLU A 278 -21.75 -21.60 -14.52
CA GLU A 278 -22.10 -22.59 -15.55
C GLU A 278 -22.55 -21.93 -16.85
N ASN A 279 -22.51 -22.70 -17.93
CA ASN A 279 -22.84 -22.24 -19.28
C ASN A 279 -24.34 -22.41 -19.56
N THR A 280 -24.88 -21.55 -20.41
CA THR A 280 -26.18 -21.76 -21.04
C THR A 280 -26.01 -21.92 -22.55
N THR A 281 -27.09 -22.22 -23.25
CA THR A 281 -27.13 -22.19 -24.72
C THR A 281 -26.80 -20.81 -25.30
N LEU A 282 -26.86 -19.74 -24.49
CA LEU A 282 -26.55 -18.36 -24.91
C LEU A 282 -25.10 -17.95 -24.61
N GLY A 283 -24.31 -18.78 -23.92
CA GLY A 283 -22.89 -18.53 -23.74
C GLY A 283 -22.31 -19.08 -22.43
N ALA A 284 -21.02 -18.82 -22.22
CA ALA A 284 -20.30 -19.24 -21.03
C ALA A 284 -20.60 -18.36 -19.81
N ALA A 285 -20.48 -18.93 -18.60
CA ALA A 285 -20.62 -18.23 -17.32
C ALA A 285 -21.91 -17.39 -17.20
N ARG A 286 -23.06 -17.99 -17.54
CA ARG A 286 -24.38 -17.34 -17.55
C ARG A 286 -25.33 -17.83 -16.46
N ILE A 287 -24.96 -18.90 -15.74
CA ILE A 287 -25.64 -19.33 -14.50
C ILE A 287 -24.65 -19.16 -13.35
N VAL A 288 -25.10 -18.56 -12.25
CA VAL A 288 -24.40 -18.49 -10.97
C VAL A 288 -25.01 -19.52 -10.05
N VAL A 289 -24.19 -20.37 -9.44
CA VAL A 289 -24.61 -21.47 -8.56
C VAL A 289 -24.09 -21.20 -7.14
N CYS A 290 -24.95 -21.35 -6.14
CA CYS A 290 -24.63 -21.17 -4.72
C CYS A 290 -25.58 -21.98 -3.83
N TYR A 291 -25.05 -22.99 -3.14
CA TYR A 291 -25.74 -23.81 -2.16
C TYR A 291 -25.45 -23.29 -0.75
N LYS A 292 -26.22 -22.30 -0.28
CA LYS A 292 -25.99 -21.78 1.08
C LYS A 292 -26.43 -22.81 2.14
N PRO A 293 -25.62 -23.09 3.17
CA PRO A 293 -26.09 -23.91 4.29
C PRO A 293 -27.33 -23.26 4.94
N ILE A 294 -28.41 -24.03 5.12
CA ILE A 294 -29.60 -23.56 5.85
C ILE A 294 -29.41 -23.96 7.31
N TRP A 295 -29.09 -22.97 8.15
CA TRP A 295 -29.13 -23.16 9.60
C TRP A 295 -30.61 -23.05 10.03
N GLY A 296 -31.19 -24.19 10.41
CA GLY A 296 -32.61 -24.51 10.44
C GLY A 296 -33.65 -23.44 10.80
N VAL A 297 -34.64 -23.26 9.92
CA VAL A 297 -36.07 -23.57 10.17
C VAL A 297 -36.78 -23.86 8.84
N GLY A 298 -37.77 -24.75 8.89
CA GLY A 298 -38.31 -25.48 7.74
C GLY A 298 -38.99 -24.64 6.64
N ALA A 299 -38.53 -24.87 5.41
CA ALA A 299 -39.35 -24.87 4.19
C ALA A 299 -38.68 -25.61 3.02
N ASP A 300 -37.36 -25.82 3.05
CA ASP A 300 -36.63 -26.57 2.02
C ASP A 300 -35.75 -27.65 2.66
N PRO A 301 -35.75 -28.92 2.21
CA PRO A 301 -34.78 -29.91 2.65
C PRO A 301 -33.36 -29.39 2.39
N GLU A 302 -32.45 -29.60 3.34
CA GLU A 302 -31.03 -29.34 3.18
C GLU A 302 -30.53 -30.06 1.92
N VAL A 303 -30.19 -29.28 0.88
CA VAL A 303 -29.51 -29.81 -0.31
C VAL A 303 -28.03 -29.52 -0.10
N PRO A 304 -27.24 -30.47 0.42
CA PRO A 304 -25.80 -30.29 0.54
C PRO A 304 -25.23 -30.04 -0.86
N ASP A 305 -24.22 -29.17 -0.92
CA ASP A 305 -23.52 -28.92 -2.18
C ASP A 305 -22.91 -30.24 -2.69
N PRO A 306 -23.22 -30.68 -3.92
CA PRO A 306 -22.68 -31.92 -4.48
C PRO A 306 -21.16 -31.92 -4.63
N GLU A 307 -20.50 -30.75 -4.59
CA GLU A 307 -19.03 -30.66 -4.70
C GLU A 307 -18.28 -31.03 -3.42
N VAL A 308 -18.92 -30.98 -2.24
CA VAL A 308 -18.26 -31.25 -0.95
C VAL A 308 -17.46 -32.56 -0.93
N PRO A 309 -18.00 -33.72 -1.38
CA PRO A 309 -17.24 -34.96 -1.41
C PRO A 309 -16.29 -35.11 -2.61
N LEU A 310 -16.38 -34.24 -3.62
CA LEU A 310 -15.65 -34.37 -4.88
C LEU A 310 -14.40 -33.49 -4.90
N ASP A 311 -14.59 -32.19 -4.70
CA ASP A 311 -13.52 -31.20 -4.66
C ASP A 311 -13.90 -30.06 -3.69
N PRO A 312 -13.52 -30.18 -2.40
CA PRO A 312 -13.92 -29.22 -1.36
C PRO A 312 -13.59 -27.76 -1.69
N GLN A 313 -12.55 -27.50 -2.49
CA GLN A 313 -12.16 -26.13 -2.86
C GLN A 313 -13.21 -25.40 -3.69
N TYR A 314 -14.08 -26.12 -4.40
CA TYR A 314 -15.17 -25.56 -5.21
C TYR A 314 -16.51 -25.55 -4.48
N THR A 315 -16.56 -25.94 -3.20
CA THR A 315 -17.78 -25.88 -2.39
C THR A 315 -18.32 -24.46 -2.34
N THR A 316 -19.60 -24.28 -2.67
CA THR A 316 -20.28 -23.00 -2.50
C THR A 316 -20.74 -22.88 -1.05
N THR A 317 -20.04 -22.08 -0.27
CA THR A 317 -20.36 -21.70 1.11
C THR A 317 -19.75 -20.33 1.39
N THR A 318 -19.77 -19.84 2.62
CA THR A 318 -19.04 -18.61 2.94
C THR A 318 -17.54 -18.85 2.84
N TRP A 319 -16.78 -17.86 2.39
CA TRP A 319 -15.33 -18.00 2.22
C TRP A 319 -14.58 -18.31 3.53
N ARG A 320 -15.12 -17.84 4.64
CA ARG A 320 -14.65 -18.11 6.01
C ARG A 320 -15.07 -19.47 6.58
N ASP A 321 -15.96 -20.20 5.92
CA ASP A 321 -16.37 -21.53 6.36
C ASP A 321 -15.13 -22.44 6.46
N PRO A 322 -14.96 -23.26 7.52
CA PRO A 322 -13.81 -24.14 7.69
C PRO A 322 -13.56 -25.11 6.53
N ILE A 323 -14.57 -25.42 5.70
CA ILE A 323 -14.39 -26.21 4.47
C ILE A 323 -13.43 -25.50 3.51
N LEU A 324 -13.57 -24.17 3.36
CA LEU A 324 -12.74 -23.36 2.48
C LEU A 324 -11.54 -22.78 3.23
N GLY A 325 -11.72 -22.35 4.49
CA GLY A 325 -10.65 -21.85 5.36
C GLY A 325 -9.99 -20.57 4.86
N ARG A 326 -10.73 -19.72 4.12
CA ARG A 326 -10.21 -18.52 3.44
C ARG A 326 -11.00 -17.28 3.85
N PRO A 327 -10.93 -16.81 5.10
CA PRO A 327 -11.69 -15.64 5.54
C PRO A 327 -11.36 -14.40 4.69
N GLU A 328 -12.35 -13.55 4.51
CA GLU A 328 -12.29 -12.36 3.67
C GLU A 328 -11.23 -11.39 4.17
N GLN A 329 -11.04 -11.29 5.49
CA GLN A 329 -10.03 -10.44 6.11
C GLN A 329 -8.60 -10.82 5.69
N GLN A 330 -8.33 -12.09 5.38
CA GLN A 330 -7.03 -12.51 4.83
C GLN A 330 -6.75 -11.82 3.50
N PHE A 331 -7.79 -11.60 2.70
CA PHE A 331 -7.73 -11.03 1.34
C PHE A 331 -7.92 -9.50 1.34
N ILE A 332 -8.94 -9.01 2.04
CA ILE A 332 -9.44 -7.62 2.00
C ILE A 332 -8.88 -6.76 3.14
N GLY A 333 -8.50 -7.36 4.28
CA GLY A 333 -8.06 -6.66 5.51
C GLY A 333 -9.18 -6.45 6.55
N VAL A 334 -10.43 -6.61 6.14
CA VAL A 334 -11.64 -6.67 7.00
C VAL A 334 -12.56 -7.77 6.47
N MET A 335 -13.54 -8.18 7.26
CA MET A 335 -14.57 -9.12 6.81
C MET A 335 -15.96 -8.76 7.32
N TYR A 336 -16.99 -9.23 6.61
CA TYR A 336 -18.39 -8.97 6.93
C TYR A 336 -18.71 -9.21 8.39
N TYR A 337 -19.33 -8.21 8.99
CA TYR A 337 -19.79 -8.24 10.38
C TYR A 337 -21.31 -8.26 10.46
N ASN A 338 -21.96 -7.23 9.90
CA ASN A 338 -23.38 -6.98 10.16
C ASN A 338 -23.96 -5.93 9.21
N TRP A 339 -25.24 -5.62 9.39
CA TRP A 339 -25.98 -4.64 8.60
C TRP A 339 -26.85 -3.73 9.48
N ALA A 340 -27.31 -2.62 8.91
CA ALA A 340 -28.16 -1.63 9.56
C ALA A 340 -29.58 -1.64 8.98
N SER A 341 -30.61 -1.75 9.84
CA SER A 341 -32.02 -1.53 9.47
C SER A 341 -32.40 -0.06 9.65
N GLY A 342 -31.77 0.85 8.92
CA GLY A 342 -32.04 2.28 9.06
C GLY A 342 -30.97 3.17 8.43
N SER A 343 -30.90 4.41 8.89
CA SER A 343 -29.90 5.37 8.40
C SER A 343 -28.48 4.93 8.75
N SER A 344 -27.58 5.11 7.80
CA SER A 344 -26.16 4.82 7.94
C SER A 344 -25.53 5.67 9.07
N GLN A 345 -24.67 5.04 9.85
CA GLN A 345 -23.98 5.64 10.99
C GLN A 345 -22.83 6.57 10.51
N PRO A 346 -22.31 7.45 11.37
CA PRO A 346 -21.17 8.28 10.98
C PRO A 346 -19.90 7.45 10.82
N PHE A 347 -19.11 7.76 9.80
CA PHE A 347 -17.72 7.38 9.72
C PHE A 347 -16.94 8.20 10.75
N ILE A 348 -16.13 7.55 11.58
CA ILE A 348 -15.26 8.22 12.55
C ILE A 348 -13.81 8.07 12.10
N ALA A 349 -13.18 9.20 11.77
CA ALA A 349 -11.80 9.25 11.30
C ALA A 349 -10.81 8.83 12.40
N ALA A 350 -9.82 8.03 12.02
CA ALA A 350 -8.73 7.58 12.89
C ALA A 350 -7.38 7.70 12.15
N ASN A 351 -6.30 7.90 12.91
CA ASN A 351 -4.93 8.04 12.38
C ASN A 351 -4.83 9.09 11.26
N THR A 352 -5.48 10.25 11.45
CA THR A 352 -5.55 11.37 10.49
C THR A 352 -4.20 12.06 10.23
N TRP A 353 -3.17 11.72 11.00
CA TRP A 353 -1.78 12.08 10.73
C TRP A 353 -1.21 11.38 9.48
N SER A 354 -1.80 10.26 9.06
CA SER A 354 -1.31 9.43 7.96
C SER A 354 -1.54 10.05 6.57
N TRP A 355 -0.73 9.64 5.60
CA TRP A 355 -0.75 10.16 4.23
C TRP A 355 -2.10 10.06 3.50
N PRO A 356 -2.99 9.07 3.74
CA PRO A 356 -4.31 9.04 3.10
C PRO A 356 -5.14 10.28 3.43
N TYR A 357 -4.92 10.91 4.59
CA TYR A 357 -5.62 12.13 4.99
C TYR A 357 -4.97 13.43 4.53
N LYS A 358 -3.85 13.38 3.80
CA LYS A 358 -3.12 14.57 3.32
C LYS A 358 -4.06 15.53 2.58
N GLY A 359 -4.10 16.79 3.03
CA GLY A 359 -4.94 17.84 2.43
C GLY A 359 -6.42 17.82 2.81
N ALA A 360 -6.91 16.81 3.53
CA ALA A 360 -8.31 16.76 3.99
C ALA A 360 -8.61 17.78 5.11
N GLY A 361 -7.60 18.09 5.92
CA GLY A 361 -7.74 18.90 7.13
C GLY A 361 -8.57 18.21 8.22
N SER A 362 -8.56 16.88 8.23
CA SER A 362 -9.30 16.05 9.18
C SER A 362 -8.56 15.87 10.50
N GLN A 363 -9.31 15.51 11.54
CA GLN A 363 -8.80 15.25 12.89
C GLN A 363 -9.32 13.91 13.40
N ASP A 364 -8.56 13.25 14.26
CA ASP A 364 -9.00 12.01 14.89
C ASP A 364 -10.30 12.23 15.67
N GLY A 365 -11.26 11.33 15.46
CA GLY A 365 -12.60 11.42 16.02
C GLY A 365 -13.56 12.30 15.21
N GLU A 366 -13.14 12.91 14.09
CA GLU A 366 -14.06 13.63 13.19
C GLU A 366 -15.15 12.68 12.69
N GLN A 367 -16.42 13.09 12.86
CA GLN A 367 -17.58 12.30 12.47
C GLN A 367 -18.15 12.80 11.14
N ILE A 368 -18.24 11.91 10.17
CA ILE A 368 -18.83 12.17 8.86
C ILE A 368 -20.13 11.37 8.75
N PRO A 369 -21.31 12.02 8.79
CA PRO A 369 -22.59 11.34 8.90
C PRO A 369 -22.94 10.53 7.64
N GLY A 370 -23.71 9.44 7.80
CA GLY A 370 -24.38 8.79 6.68
C GLY A 370 -23.49 7.94 5.77
N LEU A 371 -22.41 7.35 6.30
CA LEU A 371 -21.46 6.54 5.51
C LEU A 371 -21.34 5.10 5.95
N ILE A 372 -21.59 4.79 7.22
CA ILE A 372 -21.41 3.45 7.78
C ILE A 372 -22.73 2.68 7.73
N GLY A 373 -22.94 1.97 6.63
CA GLY A 373 -24.11 1.16 6.28
C GLY A 373 -24.11 0.88 4.78
N TYR A 374 -25.17 0.37 4.15
CA TYR A 374 -26.21 -0.55 4.63
C TYR A 374 -25.62 -1.81 5.33
N GLU A 375 -24.49 -2.30 4.84
CA GLU A 375 -23.70 -3.39 5.43
C GLU A 375 -22.29 -2.90 5.79
N VAL A 376 -21.66 -3.56 6.77
CA VAL A 376 -20.36 -3.17 7.30
C VAL A 376 -19.44 -4.36 7.54
N ASP A 377 -18.15 -4.10 7.37
CA ASP A 377 -17.07 -5.02 7.68
C ASP A 377 -16.26 -4.50 8.86
N ARG A 378 -15.52 -5.40 9.51
CA ARG A 378 -14.62 -5.02 10.60
C ARG A 378 -13.36 -5.88 10.61
N ILE A 379 -12.41 -5.46 11.43
CA ILE A 379 -11.31 -6.32 11.83
C ILE A 379 -11.76 -7.25 12.97
N PHE A 380 -11.45 -8.54 12.82
CA PHE A 380 -11.57 -9.57 13.84
C PHE A 380 -10.19 -10.01 14.33
N SER A 381 -10.12 -10.52 15.57
CA SER A 381 -8.89 -11.06 16.15
C SER A 381 -8.82 -12.59 16.08
N ASN A 382 -7.61 -13.17 16.07
CA ASN A 382 -7.34 -14.62 15.90
C ASN A 382 -7.91 -15.55 17.00
N ASN A 383 -8.59 -15.01 18.00
CA ASN A 383 -9.22 -15.77 19.08
C ASN A 383 -10.71 -15.44 19.24
N GLU A 384 -11.25 -14.59 18.36
CA GLU A 384 -12.68 -14.30 18.36
C GLU A 384 -13.46 -15.50 17.82
N THR A 385 -14.57 -15.78 18.49
CA THR A 385 -15.56 -16.71 17.99
C THR A 385 -16.75 -15.90 17.49
N TRP A 386 -17.17 -16.19 16.27
CA TRP A 386 -18.31 -15.54 15.67
C TRP A 386 -19.47 -16.52 15.54
N GLN A 387 -20.65 -16.05 15.92
CA GLN A 387 -21.90 -16.76 15.73
C GLN A 387 -22.55 -16.30 14.43
N GLU A 388 -22.71 -17.22 13.49
CA GLU A 388 -23.49 -16.95 12.28
C GLU A 388 -24.97 -17.18 12.57
N LEU A 389 -25.74 -16.10 12.70
CA LEU A 389 -27.19 -16.18 12.81
C LEU A 389 -27.78 -16.15 11.40
N GLY A 390 -28.43 -17.25 11.00
CA GLY A 390 -29.20 -17.29 9.76
C GLY A 390 -30.33 -16.25 9.73
N PRO A 391 -30.94 -16.00 8.54
CA PRO A 391 -31.97 -14.97 8.34
C PRO A 391 -33.18 -15.07 9.28
N ASP A 392 -33.40 -16.23 9.91
CA ASP A 392 -34.49 -16.47 10.86
C ASP A 392 -34.03 -16.56 12.34
N GLN A 393 -32.84 -16.06 12.71
CA GLN A 393 -32.36 -15.98 14.10
C GLN A 393 -32.47 -17.33 14.84
N VAL A 394 -31.71 -18.32 14.35
CA VAL A 394 -31.79 -19.73 14.78
C VAL A 394 -31.44 -19.90 16.26
N ALA A 395 -32.16 -20.79 16.95
CA ALA A 395 -31.93 -21.11 18.36
C ALA A 395 -30.59 -21.85 18.67
N SER A 396 -29.80 -22.19 17.65
CA SER A 396 -28.48 -22.86 17.80
C SER A 396 -27.56 -22.53 16.61
N PRO A 397 -26.97 -21.32 16.56
CA PRO A 397 -26.05 -20.95 15.48
C PRO A 397 -24.73 -21.75 15.56
N PRO A 398 -24.11 -22.09 14.42
CA PRO A 398 -22.74 -22.59 14.42
C PRO A 398 -21.79 -21.52 14.98
N ILE A 399 -20.82 -21.98 15.77
CA ILE A 399 -19.75 -21.14 16.33
C ILE A 399 -18.50 -21.46 15.52
N TYR A 400 -17.93 -20.43 14.91
CA TYR A 400 -16.68 -20.55 14.17
C TYR A 400 -15.55 -19.87 14.93
N THR A 401 -14.41 -20.54 15.05
CA THR A 401 -13.15 -19.92 15.47
C THR A 401 -12.47 -19.35 14.25
N ILE A 402 -12.14 -18.06 14.29
CA ILE A 402 -11.49 -17.40 13.18
C ILE A 402 -9.98 -17.63 13.30
N SER A 403 -9.35 -18.12 12.23
CA SER A 403 -7.90 -18.39 12.19
C SER A 403 -7.30 -17.91 10.87
N GLY A 404 -5.99 -17.70 10.85
CA GLY A 404 -5.27 -17.27 9.63
C GLY A 404 -5.51 -15.81 9.23
N LEU A 405 -5.86 -14.94 10.18
CA LEU A 405 -6.09 -13.52 9.89
C LEU A 405 -4.76 -12.76 9.69
N VAL A 406 -4.83 -11.72 8.87
CA VAL A 406 -3.72 -10.75 8.73
C VAL A 406 -3.41 -10.15 10.10
N PRO A 407 -2.13 -10.08 10.51
CA PRO A 407 -1.74 -9.41 11.73
C PRO A 407 -2.24 -7.96 11.76
N LEU A 408 -2.78 -7.52 12.89
CA LEU A 408 -3.21 -6.14 13.11
C LEU A 408 -2.09 -5.13 12.87
N GLU A 409 -0.85 -5.53 13.13
CA GLU A 409 0.36 -4.71 12.99
C GLU A 409 0.66 -4.32 11.53
N GLU A 410 0.14 -5.07 10.55
CA GLU A 410 0.29 -4.78 9.11
C GLU A 410 -0.87 -3.93 8.55
N THR A 411 -1.78 -3.47 9.41
CA THR A 411 -3.03 -2.83 9.02
C THR A 411 -3.15 -1.42 9.64
N LEU A 412 -3.12 -0.40 8.79
CA LEU A 412 -3.41 0.98 9.18
C LEU A 412 -4.94 1.19 9.23
N ILE A 413 -5.45 1.49 10.42
CA ILE A 413 -6.86 1.82 10.62
C ILE A 413 -7.09 3.28 10.26
N LEU A 414 -7.88 3.53 9.22
CA LEU A 414 -8.22 4.88 8.76
C LEU A 414 -9.55 5.36 9.34
N GLY A 415 -10.45 4.44 9.71
CA GLY A 415 -11.69 4.78 10.37
C GLY A 415 -12.15 3.65 11.28
N ARG A 416 -12.72 4.03 12.42
CA ARG A 416 -13.24 3.07 13.40
C ARG A 416 -14.51 3.60 14.02
N SER A 417 -15.65 3.11 13.51
CA SER A 417 -16.96 3.66 13.82
C SER A 417 -17.72 2.67 14.70
N PRO A 418 -18.21 3.05 15.89
CA PRO A 418 -19.06 2.19 16.71
C PRO A 418 -20.27 1.73 15.91
N PHE A 419 -20.51 0.42 15.89
CA PHE A 419 -21.61 -0.17 15.13
C PHE A 419 -22.25 -1.31 15.89
N GLU A 420 -23.50 -1.11 16.28
CA GLU A 420 -24.37 -2.18 16.78
C GLU A 420 -25.34 -2.51 15.64
N GLY A 421 -25.11 -3.63 14.97
CA GLY A 421 -25.95 -4.05 13.85
C GLY A 421 -27.26 -4.69 14.28
N VAL A 422 -28.09 -5.06 13.29
CA VAL A 422 -29.40 -5.67 13.53
C VAL A 422 -29.29 -7.06 14.13
N VAL A 423 -28.24 -7.80 13.75
CA VAL A 423 -28.02 -9.18 14.18
C VAL A 423 -27.23 -9.18 15.50
N PRO A 424 -27.80 -9.58 16.64
CA PRO A 424 -27.06 -9.60 17.91
C PRO A 424 -25.94 -10.64 17.88
N ASN A 425 -24.73 -10.29 18.29
CA ASN A 425 -23.64 -11.27 18.41
C ASN A 425 -23.00 -11.24 19.81
N PRO A 426 -23.54 -12.01 20.78
CA PRO A 426 -23.11 -11.94 22.17
C PRO A 426 -21.69 -12.52 22.41
N GLY A 427 -21.15 -13.28 21.45
CA GLY A 427 -19.80 -13.86 21.53
C GLY A 427 -18.65 -12.90 21.24
N LEU A 428 -18.94 -11.71 20.69
CA LEU A 428 -17.91 -10.74 20.32
C LEU A 428 -17.59 -9.75 21.46
N PRO A 429 -16.30 -9.46 21.70
CA PRO A 429 -15.89 -8.44 22.66
C PRO A 429 -16.34 -7.05 22.20
N LYS A 430 -16.93 -6.28 23.12
CA LYS A 430 -17.36 -4.89 22.90
C LYS A 430 -16.22 -3.89 23.21
N PRO A 431 -16.18 -2.72 22.55
CA PRO A 431 -17.14 -2.19 21.58
C PRO A 431 -17.03 -2.83 20.19
N LEU A 432 -18.17 -2.94 19.50
CA LEU A 432 -18.25 -3.44 18.12
C LEU A 432 -18.10 -2.27 17.16
N THR A 433 -17.33 -2.47 16.09
CA THR A 433 -16.96 -1.40 15.16
C THR A 433 -17.18 -1.84 13.71
N ALA A 434 -17.39 -0.85 12.84
CA ALA A 434 -17.13 -0.92 11.41
C ALA A 434 -15.78 -0.25 11.16
N ASP A 435 -14.88 -0.94 10.45
CA ASP A 435 -13.48 -0.50 10.28
C ASP A 435 -13.17 -0.20 8.81
N THR A 436 -12.55 0.96 8.57
CA THR A 436 -11.93 1.32 7.29
C THR A 436 -10.43 1.16 7.43
N VAL A 437 -9.80 0.41 6.54
CA VAL A 437 -8.40 0.01 6.71
C VAL A 437 -7.59 0.11 5.42
N LEU A 438 -6.28 0.19 5.61
CA LEU A 438 -5.29 0.01 4.56
C LEU A 438 -4.23 -1.00 5.04
N THR A 439 -4.06 -2.09 4.30
CA THR A 439 -3.07 -3.13 4.59
C THR A 439 -2.01 -3.14 3.49
N ILE A 440 -0.75 -3.37 3.86
CA ILE A 440 0.36 -3.55 2.90
C ILE A 440 0.75 -5.02 2.88
N ARG A 441 0.87 -5.61 1.68
CA ARG A 441 1.25 -7.01 1.48
C ARG A 441 2.77 -7.16 1.33
N PRO A 442 3.33 -8.36 1.52
CA PRO A 442 4.75 -8.64 1.25
C PRO A 442 5.19 -8.29 -0.18
N SER A 443 4.26 -8.33 -1.16
CA SER A 443 4.49 -7.90 -2.54
C SER A 443 4.51 -6.38 -2.72
N LEU A 444 4.36 -5.61 -1.64
CA LEU A 444 4.11 -4.17 -1.60
C LEU A 444 2.78 -3.73 -2.23
N ALA A 445 1.94 -4.67 -2.66
CA ALA A 445 0.55 -4.38 -3.03
C ALA A 445 -0.19 -3.84 -1.81
N ARG A 446 -1.03 -2.83 -2.05
CA ARG A 446 -1.88 -2.24 -1.00
C ARG A 446 -3.28 -2.79 -1.13
N ALA A 447 -3.92 -3.10 -0.01
CA ALA A 447 -5.32 -3.46 0.08
C ALA A 447 -6.05 -2.39 0.89
N PHE A 448 -6.85 -1.57 0.23
CA PHE A 448 -7.75 -0.63 0.89
C PHE A 448 -9.13 -1.26 1.03
N ALA A 449 -9.74 -1.12 2.20
CA ALA A 449 -11.13 -1.50 2.41
C ALA A 449 -11.89 -0.38 3.12
N ALA A 450 -12.96 0.10 2.48
CA ALA A 450 -13.89 1.07 3.05
C ALA A 450 -14.64 0.49 4.26
N GLY A 451 -14.93 -0.82 4.23
CA GLY A 451 -15.68 -1.52 5.27
C GLY A 451 -17.14 -1.10 5.35
N THR A 452 -17.68 -0.53 4.27
CA THR A 452 -19.08 -0.09 4.20
C THR A 452 -19.61 0.01 2.76
N VAL A 453 -20.85 -0.43 2.53
CA VAL A 453 -21.51 -0.36 1.20
C VAL A 453 -21.73 1.08 0.73
N ASP A 454 -21.98 2.01 1.65
CA ASP A 454 -22.39 3.39 1.32
C ASP A 454 -21.22 4.34 1.05
N TRP A 455 -19.98 3.84 0.95
CA TRP A 455 -18.79 4.68 0.70
C TRP A 455 -18.96 5.63 -0.49
N GLY A 456 -19.55 5.11 -1.59
CA GLY A 456 -19.83 5.89 -2.80
C GLY A 456 -20.77 7.09 -2.59
N GLN A 457 -21.62 7.08 -1.56
CA GLN A 457 -22.51 8.21 -1.25
C GLN A 457 -21.71 9.45 -0.79
N GLY A 458 -20.56 9.23 -0.15
CA GLY A 458 -19.62 10.28 0.25
C GLY A 458 -18.82 10.88 -0.91
N LEU A 459 -18.94 10.32 -2.12
CA LEU A 459 -18.26 10.75 -3.35
C LEU A 459 -19.22 11.35 -4.38
N LEU A 460 -20.53 11.19 -4.16
CA LEU A 460 -21.56 11.54 -5.14
C LEU A 460 -21.85 13.04 -5.14
N ASP A 461 -21.67 13.66 -6.30
CA ASP A 461 -22.08 15.05 -6.50
C ASP A 461 -23.61 15.24 -6.53
N ALA A 462 -24.04 16.48 -6.29
CA ALA A 462 -25.45 16.83 -6.21
C ALA A 462 -26.24 16.51 -7.49
N ALA A 463 -25.64 16.64 -8.68
CA ALA A 463 -26.32 16.38 -9.94
C ALA A 463 -26.62 14.88 -10.11
N GLY A 464 -25.66 14.01 -9.77
CA GLY A 464 -25.84 12.57 -9.75
C GLY A 464 -26.87 12.15 -8.69
N GLY A 465 -26.78 12.70 -7.47
CA GLY A 465 -27.74 12.45 -6.40
C GLY A 465 -29.17 12.80 -6.80
N ASN A 466 -29.38 13.99 -7.37
CA ASN A 466 -30.70 14.43 -7.83
C ASN A 466 -31.29 13.54 -8.94
N ALA A 467 -30.45 13.03 -9.85
CA ALA A 467 -30.90 12.13 -10.91
C ALA A 467 -31.39 10.79 -10.34
N LEU A 468 -30.64 10.19 -9.40
CA LEU A 468 -31.00 8.91 -8.77
C LEU A 468 -32.27 9.05 -7.90
N VAL A 469 -32.38 10.14 -7.13
CA VAL A 469 -33.58 10.45 -6.34
C VAL A 469 -34.79 10.69 -7.26
N GLY A 470 -34.61 11.43 -8.35
CA GLY A 470 -35.68 11.72 -9.31
C GLY A 470 -36.26 10.48 -9.99
N MET A 471 -35.45 9.43 -10.16
CA MET A 471 -35.90 8.13 -10.66
C MET A 471 -36.45 7.19 -9.55
N GLY A 472 -36.39 7.61 -8.28
CA GLY A 472 -36.76 6.78 -7.14
C GLY A 472 -35.83 5.57 -6.92
N VAL A 473 -34.58 5.64 -7.39
CA VAL A 473 -33.58 4.57 -7.20
C VAL A 473 -33.02 4.61 -5.78
N VAL A 474 -32.82 5.82 -5.24
CA VAL A 474 -32.40 6.06 -3.85
C VAL A 474 -33.34 7.06 -3.19
N SER A 475 -33.43 7.01 -1.86
CA SER A 475 -34.26 7.91 -1.06
C SER A 475 -33.53 9.17 -0.59
N THR A 476 -32.21 9.12 -0.47
CA THR A 476 -31.36 10.23 -0.03
C THR A 476 -30.34 10.58 -1.11
N PRO A 477 -30.15 11.87 -1.43
CA PRO A 477 -29.05 12.28 -2.29
C PRO A 477 -27.72 12.06 -1.56
N GLY A 478 -26.70 11.62 -2.30
CA GLY A 478 -25.32 11.66 -1.80
C GLY A 478 -24.86 13.10 -1.56
N PHE A 479 -23.80 13.27 -0.78
CA PHE A 479 -23.50 14.56 -0.14
C PHE A 479 -22.04 15.02 -0.27
N GLU A 480 -21.24 14.37 -1.12
CA GLU A 480 -19.81 14.62 -1.39
C GLU A 480 -19.02 15.26 -0.22
N HIS A 481 -18.29 14.45 0.56
CA HIS A 481 -17.52 14.94 1.70
C HIS A 481 -16.04 15.10 1.38
N LYS A 482 -15.47 16.27 1.70
CA LYS A 482 -14.05 16.61 1.42
C LYS A 482 -13.06 15.54 1.92
N THR A 483 -13.32 14.96 3.09
CA THR A 483 -12.43 13.98 3.73
C THR A 483 -12.47 12.66 2.97
N ILE A 484 -13.67 12.19 2.62
CA ILE A 484 -13.85 10.95 1.88
C ILE A 484 -13.28 11.08 0.47
N VAL A 485 -13.50 12.23 -0.17
CA VAL A 485 -12.91 12.56 -1.48
C VAL A 485 -11.39 12.57 -1.40
N SER A 486 -10.80 13.24 -0.40
CA SER A 486 -9.34 13.34 -0.26
C SER A 486 -8.72 11.99 0.05
N LEU A 487 -9.31 11.23 0.99
CA LEU A 487 -8.87 9.89 1.36
C LEU A 487 -8.90 8.95 0.17
N THR A 488 -10.04 8.86 -0.51
CA THR A 488 -10.21 8.02 -1.71
C THR A 488 -9.21 8.42 -2.80
N ARG A 489 -9.07 9.72 -3.08
CA ARG A 489 -8.15 10.24 -4.09
C ARG A 489 -6.70 9.90 -3.77
N ASN A 490 -6.27 10.14 -2.54
CA ASN A 490 -4.90 9.89 -2.12
C ASN A 490 -4.59 8.40 -2.24
N VAL A 491 -5.47 7.53 -1.72
CA VAL A 491 -5.31 6.07 -1.80
C VAL A 491 -5.17 5.62 -3.24
N LEU A 492 -6.06 6.06 -4.13
CA LEU A 492 -6.01 5.67 -5.53
C LEU A 492 -4.77 6.23 -6.25
N HIS A 493 -4.38 7.49 -6.05
CA HIS A 493 -3.11 7.97 -6.63
C HIS A 493 -1.92 7.16 -6.15
N ASN A 494 -1.90 6.74 -4.88
CA ASN A 494 -0.84 5.87 -4.38
C ASN A 494 -0.91 4.43 -4.93
N PHE A 495 -2.04 3.98 -5.47
CA PHE A 495 -2.09 2.73 -6.22
C PHE A 495 -1.47 2.90 -7.62
N THR A 496 -1.70 4.04 -8.29
CA THR A 496 -1.19 4.30 -9.66
C THR A 496 0.31 4.35 -9.78
N VAL A 497 1.01 4.43 -8.65
CA VAL A 497 2.45 4.50 -8.64
C VAL A 497 3.12 3.13 -8.49
N GLY A 498 2.35 2.06 -8.30
CA GLY A 498 2.86 0.68 -8.19
C GLY A 498 3.69 0.42 -6.92
N PRO A 499 4.38 -0.75 -6.83
CA PRO A 499 5.30 -1.07 -5.73
C PRO A 499 6.46 -0.06 -5.59
N LEU A 500 6.84 0.58 -6.70
CA LEU A 500 8.02 1.44 -6.82
C LEU A 500 7.73 2.95 -6.73
N GLY A 501 6.54 3.43 -7.08
CA GLY A 501 6.34 4.87 -7.33
C GLY A 501 5.77 5.66 -6.16
N VAL A 502 5.85 5.15 -4.92
CA VAL A 502 5.40 5.86 -3.71
C VAL A 502 5.99 7.28 -3.58
N PHE A 503 6.99 7.63 -4.38
CA PHE A 503 7.91 8.72 -4.10
C PHE A 503 7.84 9.92 -5.05
N ALA A 504 6.98 9.89 -6.09
CA ALA A 504 6.76 11.05 -6.96
C ALA A 504 5.71 12.06 -6.42
N VAL A 505 4.99 11.74 -5.33
CA VAL A 505 4.06 12.68 -4.68
C VAL A 505 4.82 13.59 -3.71
N GLU A 506 5.49 14.56 -4.32
CA GLU A 506 5.74 15.90 -3.77
C GLU A 506 6.65 16.04 -2.53
N LEU A 507 7.96 16.10 -2.80
CA LEU A 507 8.85 17.12 -2.19
C LEU A 507 8.38 18.56 -2.48
N SER A 508 7.43 18.78 -3.42
CA SER A 508 6.77 20.09 -3.65
C SER A 508 5.81 20.51 -2.53
N GLY A 509 5.50 19.63 -1.58
CA GLY A 509 4.74 19.92 -0.36
C GLY A 509 5.58 20.49 0.79
N VAL A 510 6.92 20.46 0.70
CA VAL A 510 7.79 21.17 1.65
C VAL A 510 7.89 22.64 1.25
N ARG A 511 6.75 23.32 1.25
CA ARG A 511 6.69 24.79 1.31
C ARG A 511 6.43 25.20 2.74
N LYS A 512 7.51 25.25 3.54
CA LYS A 512 7.63 25.59 4.97
C LYS A 512 7.84 24.38 5.90
N VAL A 513 9.09 24.20 6.30
CA VAL A 513 9.43 24.02 7.71
C VAL A 513 8.84 25.22 8.47
N TYR A 514 8.19 25.00 9.61
CA TYR A 514 7.70 26.09 10.45
C TYR A 514 8.88 27.00 10.85
N THR A 515 9.09 28.11 10.15
CA THR A 515 9.77 29.27 10.70
C THR A 515 8.75 30.04 11.55
N GLU A 516 8.63 29.72 12.83
CA GLU A 516 8.18 30.75 13.77
C GLU A 516 9.27 31.83 13.81
N ARG A 517 8.86 33.10 13.72
CA ARG A 517 9.78 34.23 13.87
C ARG A 517 10.38 34.19 15.28
N TRP A 518 11.60 33.72 15.40
CA TRP A 518 12.42 34.00 16.58
C TRP A 518 12.73 35.49 16.57
N GLY A 519 12.22 36.19 17.58
CA GLY A 519 12.68 37.53 17.92
C GLY A 519 14.19 37.51 18.19
N ALA A 520 14.81 38.66 17.96
CA ALA A 520 16.24 38.97 18.05
C ALA A 520 17.10 38.09 18.98
N PRO A 521 18.34 37.77 18.55
CA PRO A 521 19.22 36.84 19.24
C PRO A 521 19.70 37.43 20.56
N SER A 522 19.35 36.78 21.67
CA SER A 522 20.17 36.83 22.87
C SER A 522 20.77 35.44 23.07
N ALA A 523 21.99 35.30 22.55
CA ALA A 523 22.97 34.26 22.88
C ALA A 523 22.44 32.81 22.92
N VAL A 524 22.29 32.19 21.75
CA VAL A 524 22.37 30.72 21.63
C VAL A 524 23.85 30.38 21.62
N LEU A 525 24.31 29.67 22.64
CA LEU A 525 25.64 29.07 22.66
C LEU A 525 25.72 28.09 21.48
N PRO A 526 26.76 28.14 20.64
CA PRO A 526 26.94 27.19 19.55
C PRO A 526 26.95 25.78 20.13
N TRP A 527 26.33 24.82 19.43
CA TRP A 527 26.66 23.41 19.59
C TRP A 527 28.16 23.31 19.28
N ARG A 528 28.96 23.31 20.35
CA ARG A 528 30.38 23.06 20.27
C ARG A 528 30.52 21.55 20.29
N PRO A 529 31.19 20.94 19.30
CA PRO A 529 31.76 19.63 19.51
C PRO A 529 32.81 19.82 20.62
N HIS A 530 32.40 19.55 21.86
CA HIS A 530 33.34 19.53 22.98
C HIS A 530 33.88 18.11 23.07
N THR A 531 35.09 17.96 22.52
CA THR A 531 36.06 16.90 22.82
C THR A 531 35.56 15.47 22.62
N GLY A 532 35.41 15.08 21.37
CA GLY A 532 35.17 13.68 20.99
C GLY A 532 34.64 13.68 19.56
N ARG A 533 35.41 13.14 18.62
CA ARG A 533 35.11 13.22 17.19
C ARG A 533 33.75 12.59 16.90
N ALA A 534 32.86 13.31 16.22
CA ALA A 534 31.79 12.67 15.49
C ALA A 534 32.46 11.91 14.34
N LEU A 535 32.67 10.60 14.53
CA LEU A 535 32.91 9.71 13.41
C LEU A 535 31.61 9.69 12.62
N ALA A 536 31.59 10.38 11.48
CA ALA A 536 30.64 10.12 10.43
C ALA A 536 30.88 8.66 10.00
N GLY A 537 30.23 7.73 10.69
CA GLY A 537 30.30 6.30 10.37
C GLY A 537 29.79 6.07 8.96
N ASN A 538 30.30 5.01 8.33
CA ASN A 538 29.86 4.56 7.02
C ASN A 538 28.35 4.35 7.01
N PHE A 539 27.63 5.31 6.45
CA PHE A 539 26.27 5.10 6.01
C PHE A 539 26.38 4.46 4.64
N LEU A 540 26.17 3.14 4.58
CA LEU A 540 25.94 2.29 3.40
C LEU A 540 27.09 1.40 2.99
N GLN A 541 26.88 0.09 3.15
CA GLN A 541 27.48 -0.92 2.29
C GLN A 541 26.46 -1.93 1.80
N ALA A 542 26.53 -2.20 0.50
CA ALA A 542 26.01 -3.35 -0.23
C ALA A 542 24.51 -3.72 -0.14
N ALA A 543 23.66 -3.02 0.62
CA ALA A 543 22.22 -3.23 0.58
C ALA A 543 21.55 -2.37 -0.52
N PRO A 544 20.59 -2.89 -1.30
CA PRO A 544 19.82 -2.09 -2.27
C PRO A 544 18.91 -1.02 -1.63
N ARG A 545 19.02 -0.75 -0.31
CA ARG A 545 18.17 0.10 0.54
C ARG A 545 19.00 0.71 1.68
N ALA A 546 18.87 2.00 1.96
CA ALA A 546 19.51 2.71 3.08
C ALA A 546 18.50 3.11 4.17
N THR A 547 18.86 3.21 5.44
CA THR A 547 18.04 3.87 6.48
C THR A 547 18.83 4.99 7.17
N ILE A 548 18.30 6.22 7.22
CA ILE A 548 18.89 7.39 7.88
C ILE A 548 18.03 7.81 9.08
N ALA A 549 18.63 8.14 10.22
CA ALA A 549 17.93 8.76 11.35
C ALA A 549 18.30 10.26 11.49
N LEU A 550 17.30 11.16 11.51
CA LEU A 550 17.46 12.59 11.78
C LEU A 550 16.93 12.89 13.19
N LEU A 551 17.79 13.34 14.11
CA LEU A 551 17.46 13.67 15.50
C LEU A 551 17.30 15.19 15.70
N SER A 552 16.30 15.62 16.48
CA SER A 552 16.10 17.04 16.82
C SER A 552 16.86 17.49 18.07
N ASN A 553 17.23 18.78 18.11
CA ASN A 553 18.01 19.46 19.15
C ASN A 553 17.61 19.13 20.63
N PRO A 554 18.58 18.80 21.52
CA PRO A 554 18.35 18.35 22.90
C PRO A 554 17.53 19.28 23.81
N GLY A 555 17.47 20.59 23.48
CA GLY A 555 16.76 21.62 24.24
C GLY A 555 15.32 21.90 23.81
N ALA A 556 14.80 21.21 22.79
CA ALA A 556 13.43 21.41 22.31
C ALA A 556 12.41 20.75 23.25
N ALA A 557 11.28 21.43 23.50
CA ALA A 557 10.17 20.90 24.32
C ALA A 557 9.44 19.68 23.71
N ARG A 558 9.84 19.27 22.50
CA ARG A 558 9.40 18.05 21.82
C ARG A 558 10.56 17.51 20.98
N ARG A 559 11.08 16.33 21.31
CA ARG A 559 12.09 15.65 20.49
C ARG A 559 11.40 14.94 19.32
N ARG A 560 12.01 14.93 18.13
CA ARG A 560 11.51 14.28 16.91
C ARG A 560 12.62 13.50 16.25
N ILE A 561 12.28 12.31 15.79
CA ILE A 561 13.15 11.46 14.98
C ILE A 561 12.48 11.28 13.63
N ALA A 562 13.18 11.62 12.55
CA ALA A 562 12.72 11.31 11.20
C ALA A 562 13.62 10.23 10.60
N PHE A 563 13.04 9.08 10.28
CA PHE A 563 13.73 8.00 9.59
C PHE A 563 13.55 8.20 8.08
N LEU A 564 14.61 8.17 7.29
CA LEU A 564 14.58 8.22 5.84
C LEU A 564 15.08 6.88 5.30
N GLU A 565 14.20 6.01 4.83
CA GLU A 565 14.63 4.81 4.10
C GLU A 565 14.79 5.16 2.60
N LEU A 566 15.98 4.98 2.03
CA LEU A 566 16.30 5.38 0.66
C LEU A 566 16.45 4.17 -0.24
N GLN A 567 15.72 4.13 -1.35
CA GLN A 567 15.86 3.08 -2.36
C GLN A 567 16.00 3.73 -3.74
N ARG A 568 17.12 3.51 -4.44
CA ARG A 568 17.35 3.88 -5.86
C ARG A 568 16.55 5.13 -6.36
N GLY A 569 16.78 6.29 -5.74
CA GLY A 569 16.18 7.57 -6.14
C GLY A 569 14.97 8.04 -5.32
N ASP A 570 14.60 7.32 -4.26
CA ASP A 570 13.38 7.54 -3.47
C ASP A 570 13.67 7.73 -1.97
N VAL A 571 12.84 8.51 -1.26
CA VAL A 571 12.95 8.82 0.18
C VAL A 571 11.69 8.41 0.94
N LEU A 572 11.76 7.40 1.81
CA LEU A 572 10.73 7.00 2.79
C LEU A 572 10.93 7.78 4.09
N ALA A 573 10.27 8.92 4.27
CA ALA A 573 10.30 9.64 5.55
C ALA A 573 9.24 9.13 6.53
N THR A 574 9.65 8.44 7.60
CA THR A 574 8.82 8.19 8.80
C THR A 574 9.16 9.25 9.84
N ILE A 575 8.25 10.20 10.09
CA ILE A 575 8.41 11.18 11.19
C ILE A 575 7.79 10.59 12.45
N CYS A 576 8.62 10.11 13.37
CA CYS A 576 8.20 9.78 14.73
C CYS A 576 8.09 11.08 15.54
N GLN A 577 6.87 11.45 15.93
CA GLN A 577 6.65 12.45 16.98
C GLN A 577 6.61 11.75 18.33
N GLU A 578 7.17 12.40 19.35
CA GLU A 578 7.15 12.03 20.78
C GLU A 578 5.77 11.63 21.36
N ARG A 579 4.66 11.82 20.64
CA ARG A 579 3.33 11.33 21.05
C ARG A 579 3.05 9.87 20.66
N ASP A 580 3.78 9.35 19.67
CA ASP A 580 3.59 8.03 19.06
C ASP A 580 4.87 7.18 19.09
N GLU A 581 5.90 7.58 19.85
CA GLU A 581 7.00 6.68 20.20
C GLU A 581 6.39 5.48 20.95
N PRO A 582 6.45 4.24 20.41
CA PRO A 582 6.29 3.09 21.28
C PRO A 582 7.36 3.21 22.37
N HIS A 583 7.07 2.72 23.58
CA HIS A 583 7.97 2.76 24.73
C HIS A 583 9.38 2.13 24.51
N LEU A 584 9.71 1.70 23.28
CA LEU A 584 10.89 0.97 22.84
C LEU A 584 12.18 1.80 22.82
N LEU A 585 12.13 3.08 22.43
CA LEU A 585 13.34 3.92 22.28
C LEU A 585 13.52 4.98 23.39
N ASN A 586 12.62 5.01 24.36
CA ASN A 586 12.76 5.92 25.50
C ASN A 586 14.05 5.61 26.28
N GLY A 587 14.98 6.57 26.28
CA GLY A 587 16.28 6.43 26.95
C GLY A 587 17.40 5.85 26.08
N TRP A 588 17.18 5.71 24.76
CA TRP A 588 18.19 5.35 23.76
C TRP A 588 18.58 6.55 22.86
N HIS A 589 18.38 7.78 23.36
CA HIS A 589 18.48 9.04 22.61
C HIS A 589 19.01 10.21 23.44
N ASP A 590 20.17 10.04 24.07
CA ASP A 590 20.98 11.16 24.54
C ASP A 590 22.23 11.41 23.68
N ASP A 591 23.01 12.41 24.05
CA ASP A 591 24.15 12.89 23.28
C ASP A 591 25.36 11.92 23.35
N GLU A 592 25.31 10.89 24.21
CA GLU A 592 26.39 9.91 24.39
C GLU A 592 26.07 8.57 23.69
N ASP A 593 24.79 8.25 23.47
CA ASP A 593 24.35 7.03 22.79
C ASP A 593 24.86 6.91 21.34
N ILE A 594 25.19 5.69 20.92
CA ILE A 594 25.73 5.40 19.59
C ILE A 594 24.66 4.74 18.72
N VAL A 595 24.54 5.21 17.48
CA VAL A 595 23.59 4.67 16.49
C VAL A 595 24.35 4.26 15.24
N LEU A 596 24.19 3.01 14.83
CA LEU A 596 24.78 2.44 13.62
C LEU A 596 23.68 1.93 12.67
N ALA A 597 23.96 1.93 11.38
CA ALA A 597 23.09 1.35 10.36
C ALA A 597 23.82 0.22 9.61
N GLY A 598 23.11 -0.85 9.28
CA GLY A 598 23.64 -1.95 8.48
C GLY A 598 22.77 -3.21 8.58
N ASP A 599 23.00 -4.17 7.68
CA ASP A 599 22.35 -5.49 7.72
C ASP A 599 22.96 -6.38 8.82
N PHE A 600 22.73 -6.03 10.09
CA PHE A 600 23.30 -6.75 11.23
C PHE A 600 22.71 -8.14 11.43
N LEU A 601 21.51 -8.39 10.90
CA LEU A 601 20.77 -9.64 11.07
C LEU A 601 20.76 -10.52 9.81
N ALA A 602 21.57 -10.18 8.80
CA ALA A 602 21.67 -10.89 7.51
C ALA A 602 20.31 -11.10 6.81
N ARG A 603 19.44 -10.08 6.86
CA ARG A 603 18.08 -10.08 6.30
C ARG A 603 18.01 -9.44 4.90
N GLY A 604 19.12 -8.98 4.34
CA GLY A 604 19.21 -8.36 3.02
C GLY A 604 18.69 -6.91 2.96
N HIS A 605 18.63 -6.24 4.11
CA HIS A 605 18.28 -4.82 4.26
C HIS A 605 18.88 -4.29 5.58
N ASP A 606 19.03 -2.98 5.70
CA ASP A 606 19.62 -2.36 6.90
C ASP A 606 18.66 -2.34 8.09
N GLN A 607 19.21 -2.51 9.29
CA GLN A 607 18.57 -2.21 10.58
C GLN A 607 19.32 -1.06 11.28
N LEU A 608 18.73 -0.51 12.34
CA LEU A 608 19.43 0.40 13.25
C LEU A 608 19.86 -0.31 14.51
N LEU A 609 21.11 -0.15 14.89
CA LEU A 609 21.66 -0.65 16.14
C LEU A 609 21.96 0.53 17.06
N PHE A 610 21.40 0.50 18.27
CA PHE A 610 21.61 1.48 19.33
C PHE A 610 22.46 0.87 20.42
N ILE A 611 23.47 1.61 20.90
CA ILE A 611 24.29 1.26 22.05
C ILE A 611 24.19 2.39 23.06
N ASN A 612 23.81 2.06 24.30
CA ASN A 612 23.77 3.02 25.37
C ASN A 612 25.16 3.20 26.00
N ASN A 613 25.65 4.44 26.02
CA ASN A 613 27.03 4.78 26.36
C ASN A 613 27.16 5.56 27.68
N ASP A 614 26.04 6.01 28.27
CA ASP A 614 26.00 6.85 29.47
C ASP A 614 25.75 6.07 30.77
N GLY A 615 25.48 4.75 30.69
CA GLY A 615 25.16 3.91 31.84
C GLY A 615 23.77 4.21 32.42
N ALA A 616 22.80 4.45 31.55
CA ALA A 616 21.42 4.83 31.83
C ALA A 616 20.72 4.06 32.97
N PRO A 617 19.68 4.65 33.61
CA PRO A 617 18.99 4.13 34.81
C PRO A 617 18.53 2.66 34.67
N PRO A 618 18.24 1.96 35.79
CA PRO A 618 18.11 0.49 35.89
C PRO A 618 17.05 -0.22 35.01
N ASN A 619 16.36 0.50 34.12
CA ASN A 619 15.29 0.03 33.26
C ASN A 619 15.58 0.22 31.75
N ILE A 620 16.79 0.63 31.36
CA ILE A 620 17.20 0.79 29.94
C ILE A 620 18.24 -0.28 29.61
N GLY A 621 18.18 -0.82 28.39
CA GLY A 621 19.10 -1.85 27.90
C GLY A 621 20.48 -1.29 27.56
N ARG A 622 21.40 -2.19 27.24
CA ARG A 622 22.76 -1.86 26.80
C ARG A 622 22.86 -1.69 25.29
N LEU A 623 22.27 -2.62 24.54
CA LEU A 623 22.26 -2.60 23.07
C LEU A 623 20.91 -3.08 22.55
N THR A 624 20.40 -2.45 21.50
CA THR A 624 19.19 -2.93 20.80
C THR A 624 19.35 -2.79 19.28
N ILE A 625 18.82 -3.75 18.52
CA ILE A 625 18.69 -3.67 17.06
C ILE A 625 17.22 -3.52 16.74
N ILE A 626 16.87 -2.44 16.06
CA ILE A 626 15.52 -2.13 15.63
C ILE A 626 15.46 -2.28 14.10
N ASP A 627 14.55 -3.14 13.66
CA ASP A 627 14.23 -3.36 12.26
C ASP A 627 13.03 -2.49 11.88
N TYR A 628 13.18 -1.70 10.83
CA TYR A 628 12.15 -0.78 10.33
C TYR A 628 11.53 -1.24 9.00
N PHE A 629 11.92 -2.41 8.48
CA PHE A 629 11.53 -2.90 7.15
C PHE A 629 10.02 -2.93 6.89
N ARG A 630 9.21 -2.96 7.95
CA ARG A 630 7.74 -3.01 7.89
C ARG A 630 7.06 -1.64 8.05
N GLY A 631 7.84 -0.54 8.13
CA GLY A 631 7.34 0.82 8.33
C GLY A 631 6.95 1.16 9.79
N LEU A 632 7.13 0.21 10.70
CA LEU A 632 7.00 0.37 12.16
C LEU A 632 8.27 -0.20 12.82
N PRO A 633 8.73 0.35 13.97
CA PRO A 633 9.89 -0.18 14.68
C PRO A 633 9.60 -1.56 15.28
N ASP A 634 10.39 -2.56 14.90
CA ASP A 634 10.40 -3.92 15.48
C ASP A 634 11.73 -4.15 16.23
N GLN A 635 11.67 -4.41 17.53
CA GLN A 635 12.88 -4.70 18.31
C GLN A 635 13.34 -6.13 18.04
N ALA A 636 14.21 -6.27 17.05
CA ALA A 636 14.72 -7.55 16.59
C ALA A 636 15.82 -8.12 17.51
N TYR A 637 16.51 -7.26 18.27
CA TYR A 637 17.48 -7.68 19.29
C TYR A 637 17.48 -6.70 20.47
N TYR A 638 17.72 -7.24 21.67
CA TYR A 638 17.85 -6.47 22.91
C TYR A 638 18.82 -7.18 23.86
N GLU A 639 19.76 -6.43 24.41
CA GLU A 639 20.70 -6.87 25.44
C GLU A 639 20.55 -5.94 26.65
N ALA A 640 20.28 -6.48 27.84
CA ALA A 640 20.31 -5.70 29.07
C ALA A 640 21.74 -5.63 29.65
N TRP A 641 22.00 -4.62 30.48
CA TRP A 641 23.26 -4.52 31.22
C TRP A 641 23.50 -5.78 32.08
N GLY A 642 24.59 -6.49 31.81
CA GLY A 642 24.99 -7.69 32.53
C GLY A 642 24.49 -9.02 31.96
N ASP A 643 23.68 -9.01 30.89
CA ASP A 643 23.23 -10.24 30.21
C ASP A 643 24.39 -10.98 29.54
N SER A 644 25.37 -10.23 29.02
CA SER A 644 26.55 -10.77 28.37
C SER A 644 27.81 -10.04 28.83
N PRO A 645 28.92 -10.77 29.08
CA PRO A 645 30.22 -10.13 29.29
C PRO A 645 30.88 -9.67 27.99
N LEU A 646 30.29 -9.98 26.82
CA LEU A 646 30.91 -9.82 25.51
C LEU A 646 31.36 -8.38 25.24
N LEU A 647 30.48 -7.41 25.52
CA LEU A 647 30.77 -6.00 25.32
C LEU A 647 31.45 -5.35 26.54
N ASN A 648 31.72 -6.07 27.65
CA ASN A 648 32.30 -5.42 28.83
C ASN A 648 33.68 -4.80 28.55
N GLY A 649 33.81 -3.50 28.82
CA GLY A 649 35.00 -2.71 28.48
C GLY A 649 35.08 -2.30 27.01
N TRP A 650 34.03 -2.55 26.23
CA TRP A 650 33.86 -1.98 24.90
C TRP A 650 32.76 -0.93 25.01
N CYS A 651 32.95 0.24 24.38
CA CYS A 651 32.06 1.41 24.44
C CYS A 651 32.31 2.30 25.68
N ASP A 652 33.57 2.63 25.96
CA ASP A 652 33.94 3.73 26.84
C ASP A 652 34.05 5.05 26.03
N GLN A 653 34.03 6.19 26.73
CA GLN A 653 34.12 7.50 26.08
C GLN A 653 35.43 7.64 25.28
N GLY A 654 35.32 7.76 23.95
CA GLY A 654 36.45 7.88 23.03
C GLY A 654 36.74 6.63 22.20
N ASP A 655 36.09 5.50 22.49
CA ASP A 655 36.17 4.31 21.65
C ASP A 655 35.57 4.55 20.27
N VAL A 656 36.07 3.80 19.29
CA VAL A 656 35.59 3.82 17.91
C VAL A 656 34.71 2.62 17.67
N ILE A 657 33.50 2.88 17.21
CA ILE A 657 32.54 1.84 16.85
C ILE A 657 32.11 2.07 15.40
N LEU A 658 32.28 1.05 14.56
CA LEU A 658 31.99 1.09 13.13
C LEU A 658 31.12 -0.10 12.75
N ALA A 659 30.29 0.07 11.72
CA ALA A 659 29.53 -1.00 11.09
C ALA A 659 30.10 -1.29 9.70
N GLY A 660 30.10 -2.56 9.31
CA GLY A 660 30.62 -2.98 8.02
C GLY A 660 30.76 -4.49 7.81
N ASP A 661 30.86 -4.95 6.55
CA ASP A 661 31.13 -6.35 6.20
C ASP A 661 32.63 -6.68 6.32
N PHE A 662 33.18 -6.56 7.53
CA PHE A 662 34.61 -6.76 7.78
C PHE A 662 35.07 -8.20 7.56
N MET A 663 34.14 -9.15 7.63
CA MET A 663 34.41 -10.58 7.50
C MET A 663 34.15 -11.12 6.09
N GLY A 664 33.64 -10.30 5.15
CA GLY A 664 33.32 -10.71 3.78
C GLY A 664 32.18 -11.73 3.69
N LEU A 665 31.19 -11.61 4.58
CA LEU A 665 30.06 -12.53 4.71
C LEU A 665 28.80 -12.04 3.96
N GLY A 666 28.84 -10.82 3.40
CA GLY A 666 27.75 -10.21 2.64
C GLY A 666 26.71 -9.50 3.49
N TYR A 667 27.00 -9.22 4.76
CA TYR A 667 26.14 -8.51 5.71
C TYR A 667 27.01 -7.81 6.76
N ALA A 668 26.45 -6.88 7.54
CA ALA A 668 27.23 -6.03 8.44
C ALA A 668 27.58 -6.71 9.79
N GLN A 669 28.79 -6.48 10.28
CA GLN A 669 29.23 -6.71 11.65
C GLN A 669 29.49 -5.37 12.35
N VAL A 670 29.66 -5.41 13.67
CA VAL A 670 30.07 -4.24 14.46
C VAL A 670 31.51 -4.41 14.91
N LEU A 671 32.35 -3.43 14.57
CA LEU A 671 33.75 -3.37 14.95
C LEU A 671 33.95 -2.33 16.05
N PHE A 672 34.60 -2.73 17.13
CA PHE A 672 34.93 -1.91 18.29
C PHE A 672 36.45 -1.74 18.38
N ILE A 673 36.94 -0.53 18.62
CA ILE A 673 38.35 -0.21 18.84
C ILE A 673 38.47 0.64 20.09
N ASN A 674 39.29 0.19 21.03
CA ASN A 674 39.60 0.99 22.20
C ASN A 674 40.74 1.96 21.88
N GLN A 675 40.52 3.24 22.16
CA GLN A 675 41.57 4.26 21.98
C GLN A 675 42.49 4.38 23.20
N ASP A 676 42.13 3.77 24.33
CA ASP A 676 42.99 3.67 25.49
C ASP A 676 43.28 2.20 25.90
N ALA A 677 44.39 2.01 26.61
CA ALA A 677 44.83 0.69 27.08
C ALA A 677 44.49 0.44 28.56
N THR A 678 43.53 1.18 29.14
CA THR A 678 43.31 1.19 30.59
C THR A 678 41.84 0.99 30.95
N PRO A 679 41.46 -0.18 31.54
CA PRO A 679 42.31 -1.15 32.22
C PRO A 679 42.89 -2.27 31.31
N PRO A 680 44.01 -2.91 31.71
CA PRO A 680 44.77 -3.89 30.89
C PRO A 680 44.05 -5.21 30.57
N ASN A 681 42.78 -5.37 30.95
CA ASN A 681 41.96 -6.56 30.65
C ASN A 681 40.96 -6.34 29.51
N VAL A 682 40.98 -5.16 28.92
CA VAL A 682 40.15 -4.82 27.76
C VAL A 682 40.94 -5.15 26.49
N GLY A 683 40.27 -5.69 25.47
CA GLY A 683 40.88 -5.91 24.16
C GLY A 683 41.29 -4.58 23.50
N ARG A 684 41.93 -4.66 22.33
CA ARG A 684 42.29 -3.52 21.49
C ARG A 684 41.24 -3.31 20.40
N LEU A 685 40.86 -4.40 19.72
CA LEU A 685 39.89 -4.40 18.63
C LEU A 685 39.04 -5.66 18.72
N ALA A 686 37.74 -5.56 18.48
CA ALA A 686 36.83 -6.69 18.36
C ALA A 686 35.87 -6.53 17.19
N ILE A 687 35.51 -7.63 16.54
CA ILE A 687 34.46 -7.69 15.52
C ILE A 687 33.38 -8.64 16.01
N ILE A 688 32.15 -8.13 16.13
CA ILE A 688 30.99 -8.87 16.65
C ILE A 688 29.96 -9.03 15.54
N ASP A 689 29.54 -10.27 15.31
CA ASP A 689 28.51 -10.68 14.35
C ASP A 689 27.18 -10.93 15.08
N TYR A 690 26.10 -10.27 14.64
CA TYR A 690 24.76 -10.38 15.21
C TYR A 690 23.79 -11.18 14.33
N SER A 691 24.21 -11.69 13.18
CA SER A 691 23.37 -12.30 12.13
C SER A 691 22.49 -13.44 12.62
N SER A 692 22.97 -14.21 13.60
CA SER A 692 22.24 -15.36 14.16
C SER A 692 21.18 -14.99 15.20
N GLY A 693 21.07 -13.70 15.57
CA GLY A 693 20.29 -13.23 16.73
C GLY A 693 20.98 -13.48 18.07
N THR A 694 22.11 -14.20 18.08
CA THR A 694 23.03 -14.29 19.22
C THR A 694 24.38 -13.67 18.83
N PRO A 695 24.92 -12.73 19.62
CA PRO A 695 26.20 -12.12 19.29
C PRO A 695 27.34 -13.14 19.30
N LEU A 696 28.12 -13.17 18.23
CA LEU A 696 29.30 -14.00 18.08
C LEU A 696 30.54 -13.11 17.93
N GLN A 697 31.59 -13.38 18.72
CA GLN A 697 32.88 -12.71 18.56
C GLN A 697 33.62 -13.31 17.36
N ALA A 698 33.56 -12.63 16.21
CA ALA A 698 34.21 -13.06 14.98
C ALA A 698 35.74 -12.86 15.02
N TYR A 699 36.19 -11.77 15.65
CA TYR A 699 37.61 -11.48 15.87
C TYR A 699 37.82 -10.72 17.19
N VAL A 700 38.95 -10.95 17.86
CA VAL A 700 39.42 -10.10 18.97
C VAL A 700 40.94 -10.03 18.94
N GLU A 701 41.46 -8.83 19.19
CA GLU A 701 42.88 -8.55 19.39
C GLU A 701 43.06 -7.92 20.76
N ARG A 702 44.12 -8.29 21.49
CA ARG A 702 44.54 -7.58 22.71
C ARG A 702 45.74 -6.69 22.42
N TRP A 703 45.96 -5.71 23.29
CA TRP A 703 47.14 -4.86 23.24
C TRP A 703 48.42 -5.70 23.28
N GLY A 704 49.24 -5.57 22.23
CA GLY A 704 50.49 -6.31 22.06
C GLY A 704 50.39 -7.66 21.35
N ASP A 705 49.19 -8.13 20.97
CA ASP A 705 49.04 -9.36 20.18
C ASP A 705 49.57 -9.19 18.75
N ASN A 706 49.37 -7.99 18.18
CA ASN A 706 49.79 -7.65 16.82
C ASN A 706 50.36 -6.23 16.75
N PRO A 707 51.54 -6.02 16.16
CA PRO A 707 52.13 -4.68 16.03
C PRO A 707 51.49 -3.81 14.92
N LEU A 708 50.61 -4.36 14.06
CA LEU A 708 50.11 -3.66 12.87
C LEU A 708 49.42 -2.33 13.16
N LEU A 709 48.66 -2.26 14.25
CA LEU A 709 47.94 -1.06 14.64
C LEU A 709 48.71 -0.17 15.65
N ASP A 710 49.99 -0.46 15.92
CA ASP A 710 50.79 0.33 16.87
C ASP A 710 51.00 1.76 16.36
N GLY A 711 50.61 2.75 17.16
CA GLY A 711 50.68 4.17 16.79
C GLY A 711 49.52 4.67 15.91
N TRP A 712 48.48 3.86 15.70
CA TRP A 712 47.29 4.26 14.91
C TRP A 712 46.09 4.69 15.76
N HIS A 713 46.18 4.57 17.09
CA HIS A 713 45.10 4.87 18.05
C HIS A 713 45.18 6.27 18.67
N ASP A 714 46.15 7.09 18.26
CA ASP A 714 46.36 8.40 18.87
C ASP A 714 45.16 9.34 18.63
N PRO A 715 44.76 10.14 19.64
CA PRO A 715 43.75 11.17 19.46
C PRO A 715 44.18 12.14 18.37
N GLY A 716 43.47 12.14 17.26
CA GLY A 716 43.81 12.90 16.07
C GLY A 716 43.74 12.10 14.77
N ASN A 717 43.89 10.78 14.84
CA ASN A 717 43.86 9.92 13.67
C ASN A 717 42.43 9.68 13.15
N ILE A 718 42.24 9.62 11.84
CA ILE A 718 40.96 9.27 11.23
C ILE A 718 40.92 7.76 11.04
N ILE A 719 39.78 7.16 11.38
CA ILE A 719 39.51 5.74 11.22
C ILE A 719 38.17 5.63 10.49
N LEU A 720 38.17 5.00 9.31
CA LEU A 720 36.99 4.78 8.49
C LEU A 720 36.90 3.31 8.11
N ALA A 721 35.69 2.80 7.96
CA ALA A 721 35.45 1.53 7.29
C ALA A 721 35.27 1.79 5.77
N GLY A 722 35.29 0.77 4.93
CA GLY A 722 34.98 0.88 3.51
C GLY A 722 35.65 -0.20 2.66
N ASP A 723 35.08 -0.54 1.51
CA ASP A 723 35.71 -1.38 0.49
C ASP A 723 36.67 -0.53 -0.36
N PHE A 724 37.76 -0.06 0.25
CA PHE A 724 38.71 0.84 -0.40
C PHE A 724 39.55 0.17 -1.49
N LEU A 725 39.58 -1.17 -1.49
CA LEU A 725 40.46 -1.98 -2.33
C LEU A 725 39.72 -2.81 -3.39
N ASP A 726 38.40 -2.64 -3.55
CA ASP A 726 37.55 -3.39 -4.49
C ASP A 726 37.66 -4.91 -4.27
N ARG A 727 37.51 -5.33 -3.00
CA ARG A 727 37.59 -6.73 -2.58
C ARG A 727 36.22 -7.33 -2.28
N GLY A 728 35.17 -6.52 -2.24
CA GLY A 728 33.80 -6.93 -1.92
C GLY A 728 33.56 -7.15 -0.42
N ASN A 729 34.40 -6.55 0.43
CA ASN A 729 34.28 -6.56 1.89
C ASN A 729 34.78 -5.23 2.45
N ASP A 730 34.44 -4.92 3.69
CA ASP A 730 34.96 -3.73 4.37
C ASP A 730 36.40 -3.91 4.85
N GLN A 731 37.21 -2.86 4.73
CA GLN A 731 38.52 -2.71 5.35
C GLN A 731 38.54 -1.50 6.29
N LEU A 732 39.52 -1.44 7.19
CA LEU A 732 39.78 -0.25 8.00
C LEU A 732 40.86 0.61 7.37
N LEU A 733 40.50 1.86 7.03
CA LEU A 733 41.41 2.91 6.62
C LEU A 733 41.78 3.77 7.81
N PHE A 734 43.08 3.87 8.10
CA PHE A 734 43.63 4.77 9.10
C PHE A 734 44.43 5.88 8.43
N ILE A 735 44.23 7.12 8.87
CA ILE A 735 44.96 8.30 8.40
C ILE A 735 45.48 9.05 9.64
N ASN A 736 46.79 9.20 9.73
CA ASN A 736 47.41 9.95 10.83
C ASN A 736 47.25 11.48 10.64
N GLN A 737 47.45 12.27 11.69
CA GLN A 737 47.50 13.73 11.57
C GLN A 737 48.65 14.22 10.67
N ASP A 738 48.53 15.46 10.19
CA ASP A 738 49.52 16.06 9.30
C ASP A 738 50.90 16.21 9.95
N GLY A 739 51.94 15.89 9.19
CA GLY A 739 53.34 16.01 9.63
C GLY A 739 53.95 14.76 10.24
N ALA A 740 53.36 13.57 10.02
CA ALA A 740 53.98 12.30 10.38
C ALA A 740 55.45 12.21 9.88
N PRO A 741 56.44 11.97 10.76
CA PRO A 741 57.85 11.84 10.37
C PRO A 741 58.05 10.71 9.33
N PRO A 742 59.15 10.71 8.55
CA PRO A 742 59.38 9.72 7.48
C PRO A 742 59.38 8.24 7.88
N ASN A 743 59.44 7.95 9.18
CA ASN A 743 59.45 6.60 9.74
C ASN A 743 58.13 6.22 10.45
N VAL A 744 57.10 7.07 10.35
CA VAL A 744 55.77 6.85 10.94
C VAL A 744 54.79 6.62 9.79
N GLY A 745 53.83 5.72 9.96
CA GLY A 745 52.76 5.54 8.98
C GLY A 745 51.97 6.83 8.76
N ARG A 746 51.53 7.08 7.54
CA ARG A 746 50.68 8.20 7.14
C ARG A 746 49.26 7.73 6.83
N VAL A 747 49.17 6.65 6.04
CA VAL A 747 47.93 5.95 5.70
C VAL A 747 48.17 4.45 5.80
N THR A 748 47.25 3.70 6.39
CA THR A 748 47.25 2.23 6.31
C THR A 748 45.84 1.72 6.04
N ILE A 749 45.73 0.61 5.30
CA ILE A 749 44.48 -0.14 5.13
C ILE A 749 44.69 -1.54 5.69
N ILE A 750 43.83 -1.96 6.62
CA ILE A 750 43.86 -3.29 7.24
C ILE A 750 42.58 -4.05 6.87
N ASP A 751 42.76 -5.28 6.38
CA ASP A 751 41.69 -6.19 5.96
C ASP A 751 41.56 -7.33 6.98
N TYR A 752 40.33 -7.67 7.38
CA TYR A 752 40.02 -8.71 8.37
C TYR A 752 39.27 -9.91 7.79
N SER A 753 38.94 -9.90 6.49
CA SER A 753 38.08 -10.90 5.83
C SER A 753 38.61 -12.34 5.94
N SER A 754 39.92 -12.52 6.09
CA SER A 754 40.54 -13.84 6.26
C SER A 754 40.40 -14.44 7.67
N GLY A 755 39.83 -13.70 8.62
CA GLY A 755 39.80 -14.04 10.05
C GLY A 755 41.07 -13.64 10.82
N ALA A 756 42.01 -12.96 10.16
CA ALA A 756 43.19 -12.34 10.75
C ALA A 756 43.52 -11.02 10.04
N PRO A 757 44.11 -10.04 10.75
CA PRO A 757 44.45 -8.73 10.18
C PRO A 757 45.58 -8.84 9.14
N GLU A 758 45.31 -8.35 7.94
CA GLU A 758 46.27 -8.22 6.86
C GLU A 758 46.46 -6.73 6.52
N GLN A 759 47.71 -6.25 6.58
CA GLN A 759 48.02 -4.89 6.11
C GLN A 759 48.08 -4.88 4.59
N ALA A 760 47.03 -4.37 3.97
CA ALA A 760 46.87 -4.32 2.53
C ALA A 760 47.51 -3.06 1.90
N LEU A 761 47.67 -1.98 2.68
CA LEU A 761 48.35 -0.76 2.26
C LEU A 761 49.11 -0.15 3.44
N LEU A 762 50.32 0.37 3.20
CA LEU A 762 51.04 1.26 4.12
C LEU A 762 51.75 2.36 3.33
N GLU A 763 51.35 3.59 3.57
CA GLU A 763 52.08 4.78 3.15
C GLU A 763 52.81 5.37 4.35
N LEU A 764 54.11 5.68 4.22
CA LEU A 764 54.91 6.33 5.27
C LEU A 764 54.84 7.86 5.15
N GLY A 765 55.11 8.56 6.26
CA GLY A 765 55.21 10.02 6.31
C GLY A 765 56.13 10.57 5.21
N GLY A 766 55.67 11.58 4.48
CA GLY A 766 56.43 12.20 3.40
C GLY A 766 56.58 11.38 2.11
N ALA A 767 55.99 10.18 2.02
CA ALA A 767 55.92 9.43 0.77
C ALA A 767 54.99 10.09 -0.26
N SER A 768 53.91 10.72 0.22
CA SER A 768 53.03 11.58 -0.55
C SER A 768 52.76 12.89 0.19
N ALA A 769 52.50 13.95 -0.58
CA ALA A 769 51.98 15.21 -0.06
C ALA A 769 50.47 15.36 -0.28
N LEU A 770 49.83 14.32 -0.84
CA LEU A 770 48.46 14.41 -1.36
C LEU A 770 47.43 14.82 -0.30
N LEU A 771 47.46 14.16 0.85
CA LEU A 771 46.49 14.36 1.93
C LEU A 771 46.86 15.51 2.89
N ASN A 772 47.99 16.19 2.67
CA ASN A 772 48.42 17.26 3.56
C ASN A 772 47.49 18.48 3.41
N GLY A 773 46.92 18.96 4.52
CA GLY A 773 46.00 20.10 4.62
C GLY A 773 44.55 19.79 4.24
N TRP A 774 44.16 18.52 4.16
CA TRP A 774 42.81 18.07 3.74
C TRP A 774 41.95 17.48 4.86
N HIS A 775 42.48 17.42 6.09
CA HIS A 775 41.84 16.78 7.24
C HIS A 775 42.23 17.51 8.54
N ASP A 776 42.41 18.84 8.45
CA ASP A 776 42.65 19.70 9.61
C ASP A 776 41.36 19.85 10.46
N ASP A 777 41.47 20.46 11.65
CA ASP A 777 40.34 20.66 12.56
C ASP A 777 39.20 21.44 11.87
N GLY A 778 38.08 20.74 11.61
CA GLY A 778 36.89 21.32 10.97
C GLY A 778 36.71 20.90 9.51
N ASP A 779 37.66 20.20 8.91
CA ASP A 779 37.51 19.55 7.61
C ASP A 779 36.61 18.31 7.71
N VAL A 780 36.00 17.94 6.59
CA VAL A 780 35.14 16.76 6.50
C VAL A 780 35.84 15.66 5.72
N VAL A 781 35.86 14.48 6.31
CA VAL A 781 36.47 13.28 5.75
C VAL A 781 35.49 12.12 5.87
N VAL A 782 35.09 11.56 4.74
CA VAL A 782 34.05 10.52 4.66
C VAL A 782 34.36 9.48 3.58
N ALA A 783 33.94 8.25 3.80
CA ALA A 783 34.06 7.15 2.84
C ALA A 783 32.72 6.87 2.12
N GLY A 784 32.79 6.40 0.88
CA GLY A 784 31.63 5.98 0.08
C GLY A 784 31.96 5.77 -1.40
N ASP A 785 31.07 5.14 -2.17
CA ASP A 785 31.19 4.88 -3.61
C ASP A 785 30.81 6.12 -4.45
N PHE A 786 31.47 7.25 -4.23
CA PHE A 786 31.13 8.53 -4.86
C PHE A 786 31.19 8.52 -6.40
N LEU A 787 31.91 7.56 -6.98
CA LEU A 787 32.14 7.46 -8.42
C LEU A 787 31.36 6.34 -9.11
N ASP A 788 30.46 5.64 -8.40
CA ASP A 788 29.65 4.50 -8.90
C ASP A 788 30.50 3.36 -9.46
N LYS A 789 31.61 3.06 -8.81
CA LYS A 789 32.55 2.03 -9.21
C LYS A 789 32.30 0.69 -8.52
N GLY A 790 31.42 0.66 -7.52
CA GLY A 790 31.11 -0.54 -6.75
C GLY A 790 32.04 -0.80 -5.56
N TYR A 791 32.89 0.17 -5.22
CA TYR A 791 33.84 0.14 -4.11
C TYR A 791 34.03 1.56 -3.56
N ASP A 792 34.61 1.72 -2.37
CA ASP A 792 34.64 3.00 -1.66
C ASP A 792 35.83 3.88 -2.05
N GLN A 793 35.58 5.20 -2.05
CA GLN A 793 36.57 6.27 -2.15
C GLN A 793 36.50 7.16 -0.92
N LEU A 794 37.52 7.99 -0.73
CA LEU A 794 37.57 8.99 0.33
C LEU A 794 37.24 10.36 -0.25
N LEU A 795 36.20 11.02 0.29
CA LEU A 795 35.89 12.40 0.00
C LEU A 795 36.41 13.30 1.13
N LEU A 796 37.17 14.32 0.74
CA LEU A 796 37.78 15.32 1.60
C LEU A 796 37.23 16.69 1.23
N ILE A 797 36.72 17.43 2.21
CA ILE A 797 36.22 18.80 2.02
C ILE A 797 36.96 19.71 3.00
N ASN A 798 37.72 20.65 2.44
CA ASN A 798 38.42 21.66 3.22
C ASN A 798 37.44 22.78 3.60
N ASN A 799 37.35 23.11 4.88
CA ASN A 799 36.29 23.98 5.39
C ASN A 799 36.67 25.46 5.51
N ASP A 800 37.91 25.75 5.90
CA ASP A 800 38.33 27.11 6.23
C ASP A 800 39.22 27.76 5.16
N GLY A 801 39.50 27.04 4.08
CA GLY A 801 40.38 27.49 3.01
C GLY A 801 41.82 27.65 3.47
N THR A 802 42.20 27.03 4.58
CA THR A 802 43.57 27.00 5.09
C THR A 802 44.16 25.60 4.93
N PRO A 803 45.46 25.50 4.59
CA PRO A 803 46.30 26.57 4.04
C PRO A 803 45.75 27.14 2.72
N PRO A 804 45.98 28.44 2.40
CA PRO A 804 45.35 29.20 1.30
C PRO A 804 45.60 28.68 -0.13
N ASN A 805 46.29 27.55 -0.27
CA ASN A 805 46.60 26.88 -1.53
C ASN A 805 46.01 25.46 -1.62
N ILE A 806 45.27 25.00 -0.61
CA ILE A 806 44.55 23.73 -0.68
C ILE A 806 43.26 23.93 -1.49
N GLY A 807 42.84 22.87 -2.18
CA GLY A 807 41.57 22.83 -2.89
C GLY A 807 40.38 22.90 -1.93
N ARG A 808 39.18 22.86 -2.50
CA ARG A 808 37.92 22.88 -1.74
C ARG A 808 37.39 21.49 -1.47
N LEU A 809 37.52 20.60 -2.45
CA LEU A 809 36.98 19.25 -2.44
C LEU A 809 37.94 18.31 -3.17
N MET A 810 38.17 17.11 -2.64
CA MET A 810 38.95 16.06 -3.30
C MET A 810 38.31 14.69 -3.09
N ILE A 811 38.28 13.86 -4.14
CA ILE A 811 37.95 12.43 -4.05
C ILE A 811 39.22 11.62 -4.33
N VAL A 812 39.58 10.74 -3.40
CA VAL A 812 40.77 9.89 -3.43
C VAL A 812 40.37 8.42 -3.54
N ASP A 813 40.92 7.74 -4.52
CA ASP A 813 40.71 6.31 -4.79
C ASP A 813 41.94 5.51 -4.33
N PHE A 814 41.72 4.40 -3.62
CA PHE A 814 42.76 3.53 -3.07
C PHE A 814 42.90 2.17 -3.76
N SER A 815 41.98 1.83 -4.69
CA SER A 815 41.88 0.50 -5.34
C SER A 815 43.17 0.03 -6.02
N ALA A 816 44.03 0.97 -6.44
CA ALA A 816 45.32 0.68 -7.04
C ALA A 816 46.44 0.37 -6.02
N GLY A 817 46.13 0.24 -4.73
CA GLY A 817 47.11 0.00 -3.65
C GLY A 817 47.93 1.24 -3.28
N SER A 818 47.49 2.43 -3.67
CA SER A 818 48.04 3.74 -3.27
C SER A 818 46.98 4.83 -3.48
N PRO A 819 46.98 5.91 -2.69
CA PRO A 819 45.98 6.98 -2.84
C PRO A 819 46.17 7.75 -4.15
N GLN A 820 45.11 7.84 -4.95
CA GLN A 820 45.08 8.57 -6.23
C GLN A 820 43.99 9.66 -6.20
N PRO A 821 44.31 10.94 -6.44
CA PRO A 821 43.29 11.97 -6.60
C PRO A 821 42.56 11.79 -7.92
N ILE A 822 41.25 11.52 -7.87
CA ILE A 822 40.41 11.36 -9.06
C ILE A 822 39.62 12.64 -9.36
N VAL A 823 39.19 13.35 -8.31
CA VAL A 823 38.50 14.64 -8.42
C VAL A 823 39.20 15.64 -7.52
N MET A 824 39.41 16.86 -8.01
CA MET A 824 39.94 17.96 -7.22
C MET A 824 39.30 19.28 -7.66
N GLU A 825 38.63 19.96 -6.74
CA GLU A 825 38.05 21.29 -6.95
C GLU A 825 38.87 22.35 -6.21
N THR A 826 38.94 23.56 -6.75
CA THR A 826 39.56 24.72 -6.09
C THR A 826 38.52 25.78 -5.76
N TRP A 827 38.78 26.55 -4.69
CA TRP A 827 37.90 27.61 -4.24
C TRP A 827 37.54 28.61 -5.35
N GLY A 828 36.24 28.91 -5.48
CA GLY A 828 35.71 29.90 -6.42
C GLY A 828 35.52 29.44 -7.86
N THR A 829 35.81 28.17 -8.19
CA THR A 829 35.63 27.64 -9.55
C THR A 829 34.21 27.13 -9.82
N ASN A 830 33.55 26.54 -8.82
CA ASN A 830 32.16 26.12 -8.92
C ASN A 830 31.23 27.09 -8.18
N SER A 831 30.35 27.78 -8.92
CA SER A 831 29.40 28.73 -8.33
C SER A 831 28.32 28.07 -7.49
N GLU A 832 28.02 26.78 -7.72
CA GLU A 832 26.95 26.07 -7.01
C GLU A 832 27.33 25.77 -5.56
N LEU A 833 28.63 25.64 -5.27
CA LEU A 833 29.12 25.46 -3.92
C LEU A 833 29.37 26.82 -3.22
N ASN A 834 29.33 27.96 -3.90
CA ASN A 834 29.58 29.26 -3.26
C ASN A 834 28.44 29.67 -2.31
N GLY A 835 28.76 29.96 -1.04
CA GLY A 835 27.80 30.44 -0.04
C GLY A 835 27.27 29.37 0.93
N TRP A 836 27.66 28.11 0.75
CA TRP A 836 27.41 27.05 1.72
C TRP A 836 28.41 27.18 2.88
N SER A 837 27.91 27.23 4.12
CA SER A 837 28.73 27.14 5.33
C SER A 837 28.71 25.68 5.78
N LEU A 838 29.86 25.10 6.15
CA LEU A 838 29.93 23.65 6.44
C LEU A 838 29.57 23.31 7.89
N ALA A 839 29.02 24.27 8.64
CA ALA A 839 28.29 23.97 9.88
C ALA A 839 26.99 23.16 9.61
N ASP A 840 26.67 22.94 8.33
CA ASP A 840 25.42 22.40 7.78
C ASP A 840 25.62 21.04 7.05
N ILE A 841 26.75 20.34 7.20
CA ILE A 841 26.95 18.99 6.60
C ILE A 841 26.35 17.93 7.51
N THR A 842 25.64 16.91 6.97
CA THR A 842 25.18 15.82 7.84
C THR A 842 25.12 14.41 7.23
N LEU A 843 25.09 14.17 5.91
CA LEU A 843 24.83 12.79 5.40
C LEU A 843 25.59 12.43 4.11
N VAL A 844 26.08 11.19 4.05
CA VAL A 844 26.68 10.53 2.86
C VAL A 844 25.87 9.30 2.50
N GLY A 845 25.63 9.08 1.21
CA GLY A 845 24.96 7.86 0.74
C GLY A 845 24.37 7.95 -0.65
N LYS A 846 23.83 6.83 -1.15
CA LYS A 846 23.20 6.73 -2.47
C LYS A 846 21.76 7.31 -2.47
N PHE A 847 21.65 8.63 -2.54
CA PHE A 847 20.41 9.41 -2.67
C PHE A 847 19.77 9.39 -4.07
N ALA A 848 20.58 9.22 -5.13
CA ALA A 848 20.14 9.22 -6.53
C ALA A 848 20.85 8.14 -7.36
N ALA A 849 20.41 7.92 -8.61
CA ALA A 849 21.10 7.03 -9.55
C ALA A 849 22.53 7.52 -9.83
N GLY A 850 23.51 6.63 -9.74
CA GLY A 850 24.94 6.93 -9.78
C GLY A 850 25.62 6.63 -8.44
N GLY A 851 26.80 7.21 -8.21
CA GLY A 851 27.61 6.98 -7.01
C GLY A 851 26.99 7.63 -5.78
N ASP A 852 27.61 7.46 -4.61
CA ASP A 852 27.20 8.12 -3.38
C ASP A 852 27.24 9.64 -3.52
N GLN A 853 26.30 10.30 -2.84
CA GLN A 853 26.17 11.75 -2.81
C GLN A 853 26.33 12.26 -1.37
N VAL A 854 26.57 13.57 -1.24
CA VAL A 854 26.63 14.26 0.05
C VAL A 854 25.46 15.22 0.17
N ALA A 855 24.69 15.10 1.25
CA ALA A 855 23.60 16.00 1.55
C ALA A 855 24.03 17.05 2.58
N PHE A 856 23.74 18.30 2.25
CA PHE A 856 23.98 19.48 3.06
C PHE A 856 22.63 19.96 3.63
N LEU A 857 22.49 19.94 4.95
CA LEU A 857 21.29 20.33 5.69
C LEU A 857 21.52 21.66 6.43
N PRO A 858 20.91 22.78 6.00
CA PRO A 858 21.09 24.08 6.67
C PRO A 858 20.51 24.08 8.09
N SER A 859 21.27 24.66 9.04
CA SER A 859 20.95 24.80 10.48
C SER A 859 19.62 25.49 10.80
#